data_AF-A0A833W1M7-F1
#
_entry.id   AF-A0A833W1M7-F1
#
_cell.length_a   1.000
_cell.length_b   1.000
_cell.length_c   1.000
_cell.angle_alpha   90.00
_cell.angle_beta   90.00
_cell.angle_gamma   90.00
#
_symmetry.space_group_name_H-M   'P 1'
#
loop_
_entity.id
_entity.type
_entity.pdbx_description
1 polymer ?
#
loop_
_entity_poly.entity_id
_entity_poly.type
_entity_poly.pdbx_seq_one_letter_code
_entity_poly.pdbx_strand_id
1 'polypeptide(L)'
;MALWNRVTSASSRVLSLSVGCVGYAGRQCYSLVSSVPSFLPQRTTLIAREYRAPPPPLPEPKYLEIKGCCKLEYVEIRPYAAKIATVILVHGAPGSYRDFRYLIPLLAEHPGLRIIGINLPGCGDSVVEKARYIETVDALRTSEVVLDGVRQLCGTKEDHDDVFLVGHSFGAHAVLNMAALNAAETQSVAIRGMALLAPAGCVPHKSLKLGATALMVKMFKSENSWAVSAATYITKFVYTKLLRFPSNSPSELFVSAVIRTGTTDFDLIRDQAKLLGSFRTPTLIAWAKNDEHIQPEIPQELATLCPDGPHLEFSGGGHNLQKTRADEISKAIIKWVNEVVAKDKLDEELVSTAASPRVVHEPQSPPPPLPDPKYLQIDNICKIEYVDVEPQQSVSATVVCVHGAPGSFRDYRYLIPMLAEQQRGIRLIGVNLPGYMGSEVEKAHYLKTVSALRAAEVVLQAIRQLCGTIEMDGGDIFLVGHSFGAHTVINMAAMNETLRVAGDDVNTIRLRGIAVLAPAGCVPQRMVKEIPIKMLVTLLRSRSTVVVRLATRFVKYLYTELLGFPRRTPATSCVSAVIRAGTTKFPLIRTQVNFLKEMKMPVFVAWALDDVLVEPEIPEELGKLSHPGPRLEFAGGGHNIQKTRVEQVTAAMSSWIQSILSECNSLETGMTQHLP
;
A
#
# COMPACT_ATOMS: atom_id res chain seq x y z
N MET A 1 -30.94 -52.46 45.86
CA MET A 1 -30.89 -51.47 46.97
C MET A 1 -29.59 -51.49 47.80
N ALA A 2 -28.59 -52.31 47.49
CA ALA A 2 -27.24 -52.23 48.08
C ALA A 2 -26.19 -51.50 47.20
N LEU A 3 -26.61 -50.97 46.04
CA LEU A 3 -25.78 -50.17 45.13
C LEU A 3 -25.95 -48.65 45.33
N TRP A 4 -26.91 -48.23 46.15
CA TRP A 4 -27.15 -46.81 46.51
C TRP A 4 -26.31 -46.36 47.73
N ASN A 5 -25.75 -47.28 48.52
CA ASN A 5 -24.93 -46.96 49.71
C ASN A 5 -23.41 -46.91 49.45
N ARG A 6 -22.95 -47.09 48.20
CA ARG A 6 -21.53 -46.89 47.82
C ARG A 6 -21.24 -45.60 47.04
N VAL A 7 -22.27 -44.82 46.67
CA VAL A 7 -22.09 -43.53 45.98
C VAL A 7 -22.24 -42.33 46.93
N THR A 8 -22.80 -42.53 48.13
CA THR A 8 -23.02 -41.46 49.12
C THR A 8 -21.94 -41.30 50.20
N SER A 9 -20.89 -42.13 50.22
CA SER A 9 -19.75 -41.99 51.17
C SER A 9 -18.46 -41.42 50.56
N ALA A 10 -18.41 -41.22 49.24
CA ALA A 10 -17.32 -40.50 48.57
C ALA A 10 -17.55 -38.98 48.53
N SER A 11 -18.78 -38.53 48.77
CA SER A 11 -19.21 -37.12 48.70
C SER A 11 -19.12 -36.37 50.05
N SER A 12 -18.74 -37.02 51.15
CA SER A 12 -18.57 -36.37 52.47
C SER A 12 -17.12 -36.22 52.95
N ARG A 13 -16.12 -36.72 52.20
CA ARG A 13 -14.67 -36.46 52.50
C ARG A 13 -13.98 -35.46 51.55
N VAL A 14 -14.66 -34.98 50.51
CA VAL A 14 -14.11 -33.93 49.62
C VAL A 14 -14.67 -32.53 49.97
N LEU A 15 -15.73 -32.47 50.78
CA LEU A 15 -16.41 -31.21 51.18
C LEU A 15 -16.03 -30.68 52.58
N SER A 16 -15.02 -31.24 53.25
CA SER A 16 -14.54 -30.73 54.56
C SER A 16 -13.06 -30.29 54.57
N LEU A 17 -12.41 -30.15 53.41
CA LEU A 17 -11.00 -29.74 53.31
C LEU A 17 -10.75 -28.46 52.49
N SER A 18 -11.76 -27.63 52.28
CA SER A 18 -11.60 -26.35 51.57
C SER A 18 -12.37 -25.17 52.16
N VAL A 19 -12.88 -25.29 53.40
CA VAL A 19 -13.47 -24.18 54.18
C VAL A 19 -12.62 -23.81 55.41
N GLY A 20 -11.45 -24.44 55.59
CA GLY A 20 -10.57 -24.23 56.75
C GLY A 20 -9.23 -23.51 56.49
N CYS A 21 -9.01 -22.97 55.29
CA CYS A 21 -7.79 -22.21 54.95
C CYS A 21 -8.08 -20.74 54.57
N VAL A 22 -9.18 -20.20 55.09
CA VAL A 22 -9.47 -18.76 55.09
C VAL A 22 -9.25 -18.28 56.52
N GLY A 23 -8.03 -17.82 56.84
CA GLY A 23 -7.76 -17.27 58.16
C GLY A 23 -6.30 -17.02 58.53
N TYR A 24 -5.33 -17.71 57.92
CA TYR A 24 -3.93 -17.62 58.36
C TYR A 24 -2.92 -17.66 57.19
N ALA A 25 -3.12 -16.77 56.22
CA ALA A 25 -2.06 -16.35 55.28
C ALA A 25 -2.24 -14.88 54.83
N GLY A 26 -2.98 -14.09 55.63
CA GLY A 26 -3.33 -12.69 55.35
C GLY A 26 -2.41 -11.66 56.00
N ARG A 27 -1.24 -12.04 56.53
CA ARG A 27 -0.30 -11.11 57.18
C ARG A 27 1.17 -11.51 56.99
N GLN A 28 1.64 -11.56 55.75
CA GLN A 28 3.05 -11.34 55.38
C GLN A 28 3.17 -11.41 53.85
N CYS A 29 2.78 -10.32 53.18
CA CYS A 29 3.23 -9.90 51.85
C CYS A 29 2.57 -8.55 51.50
N TYR A 30 2.65 -7.59 52.43
CA TYR A 30 2.44 -6.18 52.12
C TYR A 30 3.83 -5.55 51.92
N SER A 31 4.45 -5.74 50.75
CA SER A 31 5.50 -4.83 50.23
C SER A 31 5.92 -5.01 48.76
N LEU A 32 5.22 -5.81 47.94
CA LEU A 32 5.59 -5.98 46.52
C LEU A 32 4.40 -5.91 45.56
N VAL A 33 3.50 -4.96 45.78
CA VAL A 33 2.46 -4.59 44.80
C VAL A 33 2.64 -3.12 44.43
N SER A 34 3.70 -2.85 43.67
CA SER A 34 3.96 -1.56 43.03
C SER A 34 4.75 -1.77 41.73
N SER A 35 4.25 -2.59 40.81
CA SER A 35 4.69 -2.61 39.40
C SER A 35 3.95 -3.65 38.54
N VAL A 36 2.61 -3.57 38.49
CA VAL A 36 1.84 -4.23 37.42
C VAL A 36 1.14 -3.14 36.62
N PRO A 37 1.43 -2.95 35.33
CA PRO A 37 0.66 -2.05 34.49
C PRO A 37 -0.76 -2.60 34.34
N SER A 38 -1.74 -1.82 34.79
CA SER A 38 -3.16 -2.12 34.68
C SER A 38 -3.59 -2.26 33.22
N PHE A 39 -3.95 -3.46 32.78
CA PHE A 39 -4.67 -3.72 31.53
C PHE A 39 -6.18 -3.48 31.69
N LEU A 40 -6.55 -2.28 32.16
CA LEU A 40 -7.88 -1.73 32.02
C LEU A 40 -7.73 -0.46 31.17
N PRO A 41 -8.54 -0.27 30.11
CA PRO A 41 -8.48 0.97 29.34
C PRO A 41 -8.71 2.15 30.29
N GLN A 42 -7.78 3.11 30.27
CA GLN A 42 -7.94 4.37 30.96
C GLN A 42 -9.29 4.97 30.58
N ARG A 43 -10.04 5.42 31.60
CA ARG A 43 -11.23 6.25 31.45
C ARG A 43 -10.82 7.49 30.65
N THR A 44 -10.98 7.46 29.33
CA THR A 44 -10.91 8.67 28.51
C THR A 44 -12.12 9.49 28.91
N THR A 45 -11.88 10.66 29.50
CA THR A 45 -12.90 11.67 29.74
C THR A 45 -13.61 11.97 28.42
N LEU A 46 -14.84 11.50 28.27
CA LEU A 46 -15.68 11.81 27.13
C LEU A 46 -15.91 13.32 27.10
N ILE A 47 -15.41 13.97 26.04
CA ILE A 47 -15.80 15.34 25.70
C ILE A 47 -17.32 15.33 25.48
N ALA A 48 -18.03 16.27 26.12
CA ALA A 48 -19.48 16.37 25.99
C ALA A 48 -19.86 16.54 24.51
N ARG A 49 -20.75 15.69 24.00
CA ARG A 49 -21.28 15.80 22.63
C ARG A 49 -22.08 17.10 22.51
N GLU A 50 -21.73 17.97 21.56
CA GLU A 50 -22.49 19.19 21.27
C GLU A 50 -23.95 18.83 20.96
N TYR A 51 -24.87 19.44 21.72
CA TYR A 51 -26.30 19.26 21.55
C TYR A 51 -26.79 20.12 20.37
N ARG A 52 -27.54 19.51 19.46
CA ARG A 52 -28.18 20.18 18.31
C ARG A 52 -29.66 19.82 18.29
N ALA A 53 -30.52 20.79 18.02
CA ALA A 53 -31.97 20.59 17.92
C ALA A 53 -32.32 19.53 16.86
N PRO A 54 -33.36 18.71 17.07
CA PRO A 54 -33.73 17.65 16.14
C PRO A 54 -34.10 18.24 14.76
N PRO A 55 -33.60 17.66 13.66
CA PRO A 55 -33.88 18.15 12.30
C PRO A 55 -35.28 17.73 11.85
N PRO A 56 -35.83 18.37 10.79
CA PRO A 56 -37.12 17.99 10.22
C PRO A 56 -37.13 16.52 9.76
N PRO A 57 -38.31 15.89 9.69
CA PRO A 57 -38.44 14.52 9.20
C PRO A 57 -37.98 14.43 7.74
N LEU A 58 -37.32 13.31 7.41
CA LEU A 58 -36.96 12.99 6.03
C LEU A 58 -38.20 12.52 5.26
N PRO A 59 -38.22 12.62 3.91
CA PRO A 59 -39.29 12.09 3.08
C PRO A 59 -39.50 10.59 3.28
N GLU A 60 -40.66 10.11 2.84
CA GLU A 60 -40.95 8.67 2.79
C GLU A 60 -39.93 7.92 1.92
N PRO A 61 -39.45 6.74 2.37
CA PRO A 61 -38.48 5.96 1.63
C PRO A 61 -39.07 5.38 0.35
N LYS A 62 -38.23 5.28 -0.66
CA LYS A 62 -38.46 4.63 -1.95
C LYS A 62 -37.56 3.42 -2.08
N TYR A 63 -37.90 2.54 -3.01
CA TYR A 63 -37.18 1.30 -3.24
C TYR A 63 -36.78 1.17 -4.70
N LEU A 64 -35.59 0.64 -4.94
CA LEU A 64 -35.04 0.37 -6.26
C LEU A 64 -34.54 -1.07 -6.34
N GLU A 65 -35.03 -1.82 -7.31
CA GLU A 65 -34.60 -3.20 -7.56
C GLU A 65 -33.34 -3.21 -8.45
N ILE A 66 -32.26 -3.82 -7.96
CA ILE A 66 -31.03 -4.03 -8.73
C ILE A 66 -30.99 -5.48 -9.18
N LYS A 67 -31.07 -5.68 -10.51
CA LYS A 67 -31.22 -6.96 -11.26
C LYS A 67 -30.88 -8.24 -10.47
N GLY A 68 -31.87 -8.71 -9.68
CA GLY A 68 -31.82 -10.00 -8.99
C GLY A 68 -30.79 -10.12 -7.86
N CYS A 69 -30.21 -9.03 -7.36
CA CYS A 69 -29.21 -9.09 -6.28
C CYS A 69 -29.66 -8.39 -4.98
N CYS A 70 -30.26 -7.21 -5.10
CA CYS A 70 -30.57 -6.36 -3.95
C CYS A 70 -31.72 -5.39 -4.26
N LYS A 71 -32.56 -5.13 -3.27
CA LYS A 71 -33.49 -4.01 -3.23
C LYS A 71 -32.90 -2.91 -2.38
N LEU A 72 -32.57 -1.77 -2.97
CA LEU A 72 -32.02 -0.60 -2.26
C LEU A 72 -33.15 0.30 -1.76
N GLU A 73 -33.11 0.65 -0.48
CA GLU A 73 -33.93 1.71 0.11
C GLU A 73 -33.21 3.07 -0.05
N TYR A 74 -33.92 4.10 -0.49
CA TYR A 74 -33.40 5.45 -0.59
C TYR A 74 -34.47 6.51 -0.29
N VAL A 75 -34.04 7.71 0.08
CA VAL A 75 -34.91 8.90 0.15
C VAL A 75 -34.50 9.87 -0.94
N GLU A 76 -35.47 10.62 -1.47
CA GLU A 76 -35.26 11.60 -2.52
C GLU A 76 -35.94 12.92 -2.18
N ILE A 77 -35.20 14.02 -2.30
CA ILE A 77 -35.73 15.39 -2.34
C ILE A 77 -35.52 15.91 -3.75
N ARG A 78 -36.62 16.29 -4.40
CA ARG A 78 -36.60 16.89 -5.74
C ARG A 78 -36.32 18.39 -5.64
N PRO A 79 -35.59 18.96 -6.61
CA PRO A 79 -35.41 20.40 -6.68
C PRO A 79 -36.75 21.09 -6.95
N TYR A 80 -36.90 22.32 -6.46
CA TYR A 80 -38.10 23.13 -6.68
C TYR A 80 -37.89 24.22 -7.75
N ALA A 81 -36.67 24.32 -8.31
CA ALA A 81 -36.36 25.04 -9.53
C ALA A 81 -35.74 24.09 -10.58
N ALA A 82 -35.24 24.64 -11.70
CA ALA A 82 -34.50 23.88 -12.68
C ALA A 82 -33.33 23.14 -12.02
N LYS A 83 -33.26 21.83 -12.25
CA LYS A 83 -32.21 20.97 -11.68
C LYS A 83 -30.85 21.40 -12.23
N ILE A 84 -29.91 21.65 -11.34
CA ILE A 84 -28.51 21.93 -11.69
C ILE A 84 -27.61 20.72 -11.48
N ALA A 85 -27.90 19.89 -10.48
CA ALA A 85 -27.09 18.73 -10.12
C ALA A 85 -27.86 17.79 -9.18
N THR A 86 -27.43 16.54 -9.13
CA THR A 86 -27.89 15.51 -8.21
C THR A 86 -26.78 15.16 -7.20
N VAL A 87 -27.08 15.25 -5.91
CA VAL A 87 -26.17 14.92 -4.81
C VAL A 87 -26.58 13.59 -4.18
N ILE A 88 -25.70 12.59 -4.26
CA ILE A 88 -25.90 11.26 -3.68
C ILE A 88 -25.17 11.16 -2.34
N LEU A 89 -25.89 10.84 -1.26
CA LEU A 89 -25.34 10.71 0.09
C LEU A 89 -25.20 9.22 0.47
N VAL A 90 -23.98 8.83 0.83
CA VAL A 90 -23.58 7.45 1.14
C VAL A 90 -23.02 7.35 2.55
N HIS A 91 -23.68 6.57 3.40
CA HIS A 91 -23.40 6.52 4.83
C HIS A 91 -22.20 5.61 5.19
N GLY A 92 -21.70 5.78 6.42
CA GLY A 92 -20.62 4.98 7.00
C GLY A 92 -21.01 3.56 7.42
N ALA A 93 -20.08 2.85 8.07
CA ALA A 93 -20.27 1.48 8.56
C ALA A 93 -20.15 1.41 10.09
N PRO A 94 -21.20 0.99 10.84
CA PRO A 94 -22.61 0.89 10.44
C PRO A 94 -23.25 2.27 10.26
N GLY A 95 -24.37 2.36 9.56
CA GLY A 95 -25.08 3.63 9.34
C GLY A 95 -26.32 3.49 8.46
N SER A 96 -26.92 4.64 8.13
CA SER A 96 -28.02 4.77 7.14
C SER A 96 -28.05 6.20 6.57
N TYR A 97 -28.86 6.47 5.55
CA TYR A 97 -29.09 7.84 5.07
C TYR A 97 -29.55 8.80 6.19
N ARG A 98 -30.12 8.26 7.28
CA ARG A 98 -30.54 9.05 8.46
C ARG A 98 -29.38 9.69 9.20
N ASP A 99 -28.14 9.27 8.95
CA ASP A 99 -26.96 9.93 9.50
C ASP A 99 -26.77 11.33 8.93
N PHE A 100 -27.28 11.58 7.72
CA PHE A 100 -27.27 12.89 7.06
C PHE A 100 -28.51 13.73 7.35
N ARG A 101 -29.38 13.35 8.29
CA ARG A 101 -30.63 14.08 8.59
C ARG A 101 -30.46 15.56 8.96
N TYR A 102 -29.27 15.95 9.42
CA TYR A 102 -28.93 17.36 9.68
C TYR A 102 -28.38 18.08 8.44
N LEU A 103 -27.78 17.35 7.51
CA LEU A 103 -27.17 17.89 6.30
C LEU A 103 -28.17 17.99 5.14
N ILE A 104 -29.04 16.99 4.98
CA ILE A 104 -30.03 16.92 3.89
C ILE A 104 -30.90 18.18 3.82
N PRO A 105 -31.51 18.69 4.91
CA PRO A 105 -32.36 19.86 4.84
C PRO A 105 -31.60 21.12 4.40
N LEU A 106 -30.35 21.26 4.84
CA LEU A 106 -29.50 22.41 4.51
C LEU A 106 -29.06 22.38 3.03
N LEU A 107 -28.76 21.20 2.49
CA LEU A 107 -28.51 21.05 1.05
C LEU A 107 -29.77 21.35 0.23
N ALA A 108 -30.95 20.98 0.74
CA ALA A 108 -32.23 21.15 0.07
C ALA A 108 -32.70 22.62 0.03
N GLU A 109 -32.09 23.51 0.82
CA GLU A 109 -32.32 24.95 0.69
C GLU A 109 -31.90 25.46 -0.69
N HIS A 110 -30.92 24.81 -1.34
CA HIS A 110 -30.51 25.19 -2.68
C HIS A 110 -31.56 24.75 -3.73
N PRO A 111 -32.13 25.70 -4.50
CA PRO A 111 -33.33 25.46 -5.31
C PRO A 111 -33.15 24.43 -6.43
N GLY A 112 -31.92 24.29 -6.95
CA GLY A 112 -31.60 23.42 -8.08
C GLY A 112 -30.97 22.07 -7.71
N LEU A 113 -30.74 21.74 -6.43
CA LEU A 113 -30.15 20.45 -6.05
C LEU A 113 -31.22 19.38 -5.88
N ARG A 114 -31.05 18.25 -6.59
CA ARG A 114 -31.72 17.00 -6.27
C ARG A 114 -30.87 16.26 -5.24
N ILE A 115 -31.46 15.74 -4.16
CA ILE A 115 -30.72 15.06 -3.09
C ILE A 115 -31.25 13.66 -2.94
N ILE A 116 -30.35 12.68 -2.95
CA ILE A 116 -30.69 11.26 -2.78
C ILE A 116 -29.84 10.69 -1.65
N GLY A 117 -30.47 10.19 -0.59
CA GLY A 117 -29.79 9.46 0.47
C GLY A 117 -30.05 7.96 0.31
N ILE A 118 -29.01 7.16 0.14
CA ILE A 118 -29.13 5.72 -0.16
C ILE A 118 -28.67 4.88 1.03
N ASN A 119 -29.42 3.84 1.36
CA ASN A 119 -28.96 2.79 2.28
C ASN A 119 -28.17 1.72 1.52
N LEU A 120 -26.94 1.47 1.97
CA LEU A 120 -26.08 0.43 1.41
C LEU A 120 -26.71 -0.97 1.63
N PRO A 121 -26.38 -1.97 0.78
CA PRO A 121 -26.79 -3.36 0.95
C PRO A 121 -26.62 -3.86 2.40
N GLY A 122 -27.69 -4.45 2.96
CA GLY A 122 -27.69 -4.95 4.34
C GLY A 122 -27.75 -3.87 5.43
N CYS A 123 -28.12 -2.63 5.07
CA CYS A 123 -28.34 -1.52 5.99
C CYS A 123 -29.76 -0.95 5.81
N GLY A 124 -30.41 -0.51 6.89
CA GLY A 124 -31.81 -0.08 6.84
C GLY A 124 -32.72 -1.17 6.29
N ASP A 125 -33.65 -0.80 5.40
CA ASP A 125 -34.53 -1.73 4.70
C ASP A 125 -33.99 -2.12 3.30
N SER A 126 -32.70 -1.87 3.03
CA SER A 126 -32.04 -2.40 1.83
C SER A 126 -31.82 -3.91 1.96
N VAL A 127 -32.64 -4.69 1.27
CA VAL A 127 -32.68 -6.15 1.37
C VAL A 127 -31.75 -6.78 0.34
N VAL A 128 -30.95 -7.74 0.78
CA VAL A 128 -30.05 -8.53 -0.06
C VAL A 128 -30.54 -9.97 -0.12
N GLU A 129 -30.40 -10.62 -1.27
CA GLU A 129 -30.71 -12.04 -1.39
C GLU A 129 -29.84 -12.88 -0.42
N LYS A 130 -30.48 -13.71 0.43
CA LYS A 130 -29.78 -14.47 1.48
C LYS A 130 -28.64 -15.34 0.94
N ALA A 131 -28.84 -15.97 -0.22
CA ALA A 131 -27.84 -16.84 -0.84
C ALA A 131 -26.56 -16.09 -1.25
N ARG A 132 -26.67 -14.78 -1.49
CA ARG A 132 -25.58 -13.91 -1.95
C ARG A 132 -25.25 -12.81 -0.94
N TYR A 133 -25.68 -12.97 0.31
CA TYR A 133 -25.57 -11.92 1.32
C TYR A 133 -24.12 -11.46 1.50
N ILE A 134 -23.21 -12.39 1.78
CA ILE A 134 -21.80 -12.09 2.03
C ILE A 134 -21.12 -11.49 0.78
N GLU A 135 -21.43 -12.02 -0.40
CA GLU A 135 -20.89 -11.52 -1.67
C GLU A 135 -21.34 -10.07 -1.93
N THR A 136 -22.60 -9.76 -1.66
CA THR A 136 -23.19 -8.45 -1.99
C THR A 136 -22.80 -7.37 -0.99
N VAL A 137 -22.65 -7.71 0.30
CA VAL A 137 -22.25 -6.75 1.35
C VAL A 137 -20.72 -6.62 1.50
N ASP A 138 -19.96 -7.27 0.62
CA ASP A 138 -18.52 -7.05 0.42
C ASP A 138 -18.23 -5.60 0.01
N ALA A 139 -17.07 -5.07 0.37
CA ALA A 139 -16.74 -3.65 0.17
C ALA A 139 -16.79 -3.19 -1.30
N LEU A 140 -16.13 -3.91 -2.21
CA LEU A 140 -16.10 -3.53 -3.62
C LEU A 140 -17.45 -3.82 -4.26
N ARG A 141 -18.03 -5.01 -4.00
CA ARG A 141 -19.31 -5.39 -4.59
C ARG A 141 -20.47 -4.50 -4.16
N THR A 142 -20.46 -4.03 -2.91
CA THR A 142 -21.41 -3.01 -2.42
C THR A 142 -21.34 -1.76 -3.29
N SER A 143 -20.12 -1.31 -3.62
CA SER A 143 -19.91 -0.09 -4.42
C SER A 143 -20.41 -0.26 -5.85
N GLU A 144 -20.17 -1.42 -6.47
CA GLU A 144 -20.72 -1.77 -7.80
C GLU A 144 -22.25 -1.76 -7.81
N VAL A 145 -22.89 -2.42 -6.84
CA VAL A 145 -24.36 -2.48 -6.74
C VAL A 145 -24.98 -1.11 -6.53
N VAL A 146 -24.34 -0.26 -5.73
CA VAL A 146 -24.83 1.11 -5.49
C VAL A 146 -24.60 1.99 -6.70
N LEU A 147 -23.50 1.83 -7.45
CA LEU A 147 -23.26 2.51 -8.72
C LEU A 147 -24.34 2.17 -9.75
N ASP A 148 -24.72 0.89 -9.86
CA ASP A 148 -25.82 0.44 -10.71
C ASP A 148 -27.16 1.09 -10.29
N GLY A 149 -27.37 1.28 -9.00
CA GLY A 149 -28.51 2.05 -8.48
C GLY A 149 -28.46 3.53 -8.89
N VAL A 150 -27.30 4.17 -8.76
CA VAL A 150 -27.09 5.57 -9.17
C VAL A 150 -27.34 5.74 -10.67
N ARG A 151 -26.86 4.81 -11.51
CA ARG A 151 -27.13 4.78 -12.96
C ARG A 151 -28.62 4.75 -13.27
N GLN A 152 -29.37 3.90 -12.58
CA GLN A 152 -30.83 3.81 -12.77
C GLN A 152 -31.57 5.06 -12.28
N LEU A 153 -31.06 5.75 -11.25
CA LEU A 153 -31.71 6.94 -10.68
C LEU A 153 -31.38 8.24 -11.42
N CYS A 154 -30.19 8.34 -12.03
CA CYS A 154 -29.67 9.56 -12.64
C CYS A 154 -29.58 9.51 -14.17
N GLY A 155 -29.77 8.33 -14.79
CA GLY A 155 -29.59 8.17 -16.24
C GLY A 155 -28.12 8.01 -16.64
N THR A 156 -27.85 8.11 -17.94
CA THR A 156 -26.51 7.99 -18.53
C THR A 156 -25.90 9.38 -18.80
N LYS A 157 -24.61 9.44 -19.14
CA LYS A 157 -23.91 10.69 -19.47
C LYS A 157 -24.59 11.53 -20.56
N GLU A 158 -25.35 10.89 -21.45
CA GLU A 158 -26.13 11.54 -22.52
C GLU A 158 -27.31 12.36 -21.98
N ASP A 159 -27.77 12.08 -20.76
CA ASP A 159 -28.87 12.79 -20.11
C ASP A 159 -28.42 14.10 -19.43
N HIS A 160 -27.11 14.44 -19.48
CA HIS A 160 -26.49 15.64 -18.89
C HIS A 160 -26.85 15.89 -17.41
N ASP A 161 -27.08 14.83 -16.61
CA ASP A 161 -27.35 14.97 -15.17
C ASP A 161 -26.03 15.00 -14.39
N ASP A 162 -25.59 16.19 -13.99
CA ASP A 162 -24.39 16.37 -13.16
C ASP A 162 -24.56 15.70 -11.79
N VAL A 163 -23.76 14.68 -11.51
CA VAL A 163 -23.83 13.92 -10.25
C VAL A 163 -22.65 14.21 -9.34
N PHE A 164 -22.93 14.49 -8.08
CA PHE A 164 -21.93 14.63 -7.00
C PHE A 164 -22.16 13.54 -5.96
N LEU A 165 -21.07 12.89 -5.55
CA LEU A 165 -21.11 11.82 -4.56
C LEU A 165 -20.61 12.33 -3.21
N VAL A 166 -21.30 12.01 -2.12
CA VAL A 166 -20.90 12.40 -0.76
C VAL A 166 -20.81 11.16 0.12
N GLY A 167 -19.62 10.87 0.64
CA GLY A 167 -19.35 9.69 1.44
C GLY A 167 -18.92 10.05 2.86
N HIS A 168 -19.55 9.48 3.88
CA HIS A 168 -19.12 9.59 5.28
C HIS A 168 -18.37 8.33 5.74
N SER A 169 -17.21 8.46 6.38
CA SER A 169 -16.48 7.32 6.96
C SER A 169 -16.22 6.23 5.90
N PHE A 170 -16.61 4.97 6.11
CA PHE A 170 -16.56 3.92 5.06
C PHE A 170 -17.46 4.16 3.84
N GLY A 171 -18.42 5.09 3.92
CA GLY A 171 -19.13 5.58 2.75
C GLY A 171 -18.21 6.37 1.80
N ALA A 172 -17.12 6.95 2.29
CA ALA A 172 -16.08 7.54 1.45
C ALA A 172 -15.38 6.50 0.56
N HIS A 173 -15.12 5.30 1.10
CA HIS A 173 -14.61 4.17 0.30
C HIS A 173 -15.60 3.77 -0.79
N ALA A 174 -16.89 3.69 -0.47
CA ALA A 174 -17.90 3.38 -1.48
C ALA A 174 -17.92 4.43 -2.60
N VAL A 175 -17.88 5.72 -2.25
CA VAL A 175 -17.84 6.82 -3.21
C VAL A 175 -16.58 6.80 -4.10
N LEU A 176 -15.40 6.56 -3.52
CA LEU A 176 -14.15 6.42 -4.27
C LEU A 176 -14.21 5.25 -5.27
N ASN A 177 -14.68 4.08 -4.82
CA ASN A 177 -14.88 2.92 -5.69
C ASN A 177 -15.85 3.24 -6.83
N MET A 178 -17.01 3.81 -6.51
CA MET A 178 -18.03 4.17 -7.50
C MET A 178 -17.48 5.13 -8.56
N ALA A 179 -16.79 6.19 -8.15
CA ALA A 179 -16.23 7.17 -9.07
C ALA A 179 -15.15 6.55 -9.97
N ALA A 180 -14.25 5.73 -9.41
CA ALA A 180 -13.20 5.08 -10.17
C ALA A 180 -13.74 4.04 -11.17
N LEU A 181 -14.71 3.21 -10.75
CA LEU A 181 -15.39 2.25 -11.63
C LEU A 181 -16.12 2.98 -12.78
N ASN A 182 -16.83 4.06 -12.45
CA ASN A 182 -17.53 4.87 -13.43
C ASN A 182 -16.60 5.51 -14.47
N ALA A 183 -15.39 5.92 -14.06
CA ALA A 183 -14.40 6.50 -14.97
C ALA A 183 -13.79 5.47 -15.94
N ALA A 184 -13.83 4.18 -15.62
CA ALA A 184 -13.28 3.10 -16.42
C ALA A 184 -14.28 2.47 -17.42
N GLU A 185 -15.57 2.83 -17.34
CA GLU A 185 -16.64 2.18 -18.10
C GLU A 185 -17.26 3.06 -19.20
N THR A 186 -17.80 2.41 -20.24
CA THR A 186 -18.46 3.05 -21.38
C THR A 186 -19.86 3.60 -21.05
N GLN A 187 -20.61 2.94 -20.14
CA GLN A 187 -21.91 3.41 -19.63
C GLN A 187 -21.72 4.18 -18.32
N SER A 188 -21.13 5.38 -18.42
CA SER A 188 -20.83 6.23 -17.28
C SER A 188 -21.98 7.20 -16.96
N VAL A 189 -22.14 7.52 -15.67
CA VAL A 189 -22.89 8.67 -15.15
C VAL A 189 -21.96 9.88 -15.17
N ALA A 190 -22.49 11.09 -15.37
CA ALA A 190 -21.69 12.32 -15.31
C ALA A 190 -21.29 12.67 -13.86
N ILE A 191 -20.39 11.88 -13.26
CA ILE A 191 -19.86 12.17 -11.92
C ILE A 191 -18.90 13.37 -12.04
N ARG A 192 -19.28 14.49 -11.43
CA ARG A 192 -18.58 15.78 -11.49
C ARG A 192 -17.64 16.02 -10.32
N GLY A 193 -17.82 15.29 -9.22
CA GLY A 193 -16.95 15.39 -8.06
C GLY A 193 -17.42 14.56 -6.87
N MET A 194 -16.56 14.48 -5.86
CA MET A 194 -16.83 13.78 -4.61
C MET A 194 -16.65 14.67 -3.38
N ALA A 195 -17.41 14.43 -2.31
CA ALA A 195 -17.22 15.03 -1.00
C ALA A 195 -17.02 13.94 0.05
N LEU A 196 -15.86 13.94 0.71
CA LEU A 196 -15.42 12.91 1.65
C LEU A 196 -15.45 13.48 3.07
N LEU A 197 -16.40 13.02 3.90
CA LEU A 197 -16.65 13.52 5.26
C LEU A 197 -16.13 12.53 6.30
N ALA A 198 -15.22 12.98 7.17
CA ALA A 198 -14.51 12.12 8.13
C ALA A 198 -14.11 10.76 7.51
N PRO A 199 -13.44 10.77 6.34
CA PRO A 199 -13.33 9.59 5.50
C PRO A 199 -12.46 8.50 6.13
N ALA A 200 -12.86 7.24 5.95
CA ALA A 200 -11.88 6.17 5.97
C ALA A 200 -10.96 6.35 4.75
N GLY A 201 -9.65 6.22 4.93
CA GLY A 201 -8.68 6.44 3.85
C GLY A 201 -7.95 5.18 3.42
N CYS A 202 -6.75 5.36 2.89
CA CYS A 202 -5.97 4.31 2.23
C CYS A 202 -5.21 3.38 3.19
N VAL A 203 -5.39 3.58 4.50
CA VAL A 203 -4.80 2.74 5.55
C VAL A 203 -5.83 2.44 6.64
N PRO A 204 -5.72 1.28 7.32
CA PRO A 204 -6.54 0.97 8.48
C PRO A 204 -6.37 2.04 9.58
N HIS A 205 -7.48 2.64 10.01
CA HIS A 205 -7.48 3.57 11.12
C HIS A 205 -7.29 2.84 12.46
N LYS A 206 -6.79 3.53 13.51
CA LYS A 206 -6.30 2.89 14.75
C LYS A 206 -7.35 2.03 15.49
N SER A 207 -8.64 2.37 15.39
CA SER A 207 -9.73 1.57 15.96
C SER A 207 -10.05 0.31 15.18
N LEU A 208 -9.58 0.16 13.94
CA LEU A 208 -9.76 -1.04 13.15
C LEU A 208 -8.76 -2.14 13.52
N LYS A 209 -9.24 -3.21 14.14
CA LYS A 209 -8.43 -4.40 14.46
C LYS A 209 -8.54 -5.43 13.35
N LEU A 210 -7.65 -5.35 12.36
CA LEU A 210 -7.67 -6.19 11.15
C LEU A 210 -7.74 -7.70 11.45
N GLY A 211 -6.93 -8.20 12.40
CA GLY A 211 -6.92 -9.63 12.74
C GLY A 211 -8.24 -10.14 13.32
N ALA A 212 -8.85 -9.38 14.23
CA ALA A 212 -10.15 -9.72 14.80
C ALA A 212 -11.25 -9.62 13.73
N THR A 213 -11.23 -8.58 12.91
CA THR A 213 -12.21 -8.37 11.83
C THR A 213 -12.12 -9.49 10.79
N ALA A 214 -10.91 -9.88 10.38
CA ALA A 214 -10.70 -10.98 9.45
C ALA A 214 -11.19 -12.33 10.00
N LEU A 215 -10.99 -12.60 11.30
CA LEU A 215 -11.55 -13.77 11.96
C LEU A 215 -13.09 -13.77 11.89
N MET A 216 -13.72 -12.63 12.20
CA MET A 216 -15.17 -12.50 12.13
C MET A 216 -15.70 -12.71 10.70
N VAL A 217 -15.05 -12.12 9.68
CA VAL A 217 -15.40 -12.34 8.27
C VAL A 217 -15.28 -13.82 7.89
N LYS A 218 -14.22 -14.51 8.34
CA LYS A 218 -14.07 -15.95 8.11
C LYS A 218 -15.18 -16.77 8.77
N MET A 219 -15.61 -16.38 9.97
CA MET A 219 -16.74 -17.03 10.64
C MET A 219 -18.07 -16.77 9.91
N PHE A 220 -18.29 -15.55 9.40
CA PHE A 220 -19.47 -15.24 8.57
C PHE A 220 -19.48 -15.96 7.21
N LYS A 221 -18.30 -16.24 6.63
CA LYS A 221 -18.13 -17.04 5.41
C LYS A 221 -18.20 -18.55 5.65
N SER A 222 -18.36 -19.01 6.89
CA SER A 222 -18.39 -20.44 7.21
C SER A 222 -19.72 -21.08 6.84
N GLU A 223 -19.68 -22.29 6.28
CA GLU A 223 -20.87 -23.15 6.12
C GLU A 223 -21.43 -23.66 7.47
N ASN A 224 -20.67 -23.49 8.56
CA ASN A 224 -21.09 -23.90 9.89
C ASN A 224 -22.02 -22.85 10.53
N SER A 225 -23.31 -23.18 10.63
CA SER A 225 -24.36 -22.31 11.19
C SER A 225 -24.09 -21.87 12.64
N TRP A 226 -23.42 -22.70 13.45
CA TRP A 226 -22.99 -22.30 14.80
C TRP A 226 -21.99 -21.15 14.73
N ALA A 227 -20.98 -21.26 13.87
CA ALA A 227 -19.94 -20.25 13.74
C ALA A 227 -20.53 -18.90 13.32
N VAL A 228 -21.45 -18.90 12.34
CA VAL A 228 -22.18 -17.71 11.89
C VAL A 228 -23.03 -17.12 13.02
N SER A 229 -23.74 -17.95 13.79
CA SER A 229 -24.58 -17.51 14.91
C SER A 229 -23.77 -16.89 16.04
N ALA A 230 -22.65 -17.53 16.41
CA ALA A 230 -21.72 -17.01 17.42
C ALA A 230 -21.10 -15.69 16.97
N ALA A 231 -20.65 -15.60 15.71
CA ALA A 231 -20.12 -14.38 15.12
C ALA A 231 -21.13 -13.23 15.14
N THR A 232 -22.39 -13.52 14.82
CA THR A 232 -23.50 -12.55 14.84
C THR A 232 -23.75 -12.03 16.26
N TYR A 233 -23.81 -12.93 17.25
CA TYR A 233 -24.01 -12.55 18.65
C TYR A 233 -22.85 -11.70 19.19
N ILE A 234 -21.59 -12.13 18.96
CA ILE A 234 -20.39 -11.39 19.36
C ILE A 234 -20.39 -9.99 18.71
N THR A 235 -20.70 -9.91 17.42
CA THR A 235 -20.77 -8.64 16.69
C THR A 235 -21.80 -7.71 17.30
N LYS A 236 -23.04 -8.18 17.52
CA LYS A 236 -24.09 -7.37 18.16
C LYS A 236 -23.69 -6.94 19.56
N PHE A 237 -23.07 -7.82 20.34
CA PHE A 237 -22.58 -7.49 21.68
C PHE A 237 -21.53 -6.38 21.63
N VAL A 238 -20.52 -6.48 20.78
CA VAL A 238 -19.47 -5.46 20.63
C VAL A 238 -20.08 -4.13 20.23
N TYR A 239 -20.93 -4.09 19.20
CA TYR A 239 -21.53 -2.83 18.74
C TYR A 239 -22.43 -2.18 19.79
N THR A 240 -23.25 -2.96 20.48
CA THR A 240 -24.25 -2.40 21.41
C THR A 240 -23.71 -2.13 22.82
N LYS A 241 -22.77 -2.96 23.31
CA LYS A 241 -22.24 -2.84 24.68
C LYS A 241 -20.90 -2.14 24.75
N LEU A 242 -20.02 -2.36 23.77
CA LEU A 242 -18.68 -1.74 23.76
C LEU A 242 -18.68 -0.42 22.99
N LEU A 243 -19.26 -0.40 21.79
CA LEU A 243 -19.35 0.80 20.94
C LEU A 243 -20.62 1.63 21.16
N ARG A 244 -21.51 1.17 22.07
CA ARG A 244 -22.73 1.87 22.52
C ARG A 244 -23.71 2.27 21.42
N PHE A 245 -23.76 1.50 20.33
CA PHE A 245 -24.82 1.62 19.33
C PHE A 245 -26.18 1.21 19.93
N PRO A 246 -27.30 1.73 19.40
CA PRO A 246 -28.63 1.41 19.90
C PRO A 246 -28.90 -0.10 19.87
N SER A 247 -29.26 -0.67 21.02
CA SER A 247 -29.44 -2.13 21.18
C SER A 247 -30.65 -2.69 20.43
N ASN A 248 -31.59 -1.84 20.03
CA ASN A 248 -32.74 -2.17 19.19
C ASN A 248 -32.40 -2.30 17.70
N SER A 249 -31.16 -2.01 17.29
CA SER A 249 -30.76 -2.16 15.89
C SER A 249 -30.71 -3.65 15.49
N PRO A 250 -31.09 -3.97 14.24
CA PRO A 250 -30.98 -5.33 13.71
C PRO A 250 -29.52 -5.79 13.67
N SER A 251 -29.29 -7.09 13.80
CA SER A 251 -27.93 -7.65 13.84
C SER A 251 -27.24 -7.54 12.48
N GLU A 252 -28.03 -7.64 11.42
CA GLU A 252 -27.66 -7.58 10.01
C GLU A 252 -26.88 -6.31 9.68
N LEU A 253 -27.30 -5.16 10.24
CA LEU A 253 -26.61 -3.87 10.12
C LEU A 253 -25.16 -3.93 10.63
N PHE A 254 -24.93 -4.61 11.75
CA PHE A 254 -23.60 -4.74 12.32
C PHE A 254 -22.76 -5.79 11.60
N VAL A 255 -23.40 -6.87 11.12
CA VAL A 255 -22.76 -7.90 10.32
C VAL A 255 -22.28 -7.33 8.98
N SER A 256 -23.14 -6.58 8.27
CA SER A 256 -22.76 -5.91 7.01
C SER A 256 -21.63 -4.90 7.23
N ALA A 257 -21.65 -4.16 8.35
CA ALA A 257 -20.56 -3.27 8.71
C ALA A 257 -19.22 -4.01 8.93
N VAL A 258 -19.22 -5.15 9.63
CA VAL A 258 -18.01 -5.96 9.84
C VAL A 258 -17.50 -6.56 8.54
N ILE A 259 -18.39 -7.09 7.69
CA ILE A 259 -17.99 -7.67 6.40
C ILE A 259 -17.39 -6.59 5.51
N ARG A 260 -18.07 -5.45 5.34
CA ARG A 260 -17.56 -4.32 4.53
C ARG A 260 -16.21 -3.83 5.02
N THR A 261 -16.09 -3.62 6.33
CA THR A 261 -14.82 -3.18 6.95
C THR A 261 -13.71 -4.22 6.80
N GLY A 262 -14.03 -5.51 6.94
CA GLY A 262 -13.07 -6.60 6.88
C GLY A 262 -12.71 -7.10 5.48
N THR A 263 -13.46 -6.68 4.46
CA THR A 263 -13.23 -6.98 3.04
C THR A 263 -12.69 -5.77 2.27
N THR A 264 -12.52 -4.63 2.94
CA THR A 264 -11.91 -3.44 2.34
C THR A 264 -10.48 -3.75 1.91
N ASP A 265 -10.21 -3.55 0.61
CA ASP A 265 -8.87 -3.53 0.04
C ASP A 265 -8.34 -2.09 0.07
N PHE A 266 -7.49 -1.80 1.06
CA PHE A 266 -6.95 -0.46 1.28
C PHE A 266 -5.99 -0.01 0.18
N ASP A 267 -5.32 -0.95 -0.49
CA ASP A 267 -4.43 -0.63 -1.61
C ASP A 267 -5.26 -0.28 -2.85
N LEU A 268 -6.36 -1.02 -3.09
CA LEU A 268 -7.32 -0.65 -4.13
C LEU A 268 -7.90 0.76 -3.90
N ILE A 269 -8.27 1.12 -2.66
CA ILE A 269 -8.73 2.48 -2.34
C ILE A 269 -7.65 3.52 -2.66
N ARG A 270 -6.38 3.22 -2.38
CA ARG A 270 -5.26 4.11 -2.73
C ARG A 270 -5.11 4.27 -4.24
N ASP A 271 -5.18 3.18 -4.98
CA ASP A 271 -5.06 3.19 -6.44
C ASP A 271 -6.21 3.95 -7.09
N GLN A 272 -7.44 3.78 -6.58
CA GLN A 272 -8.61 4.53 -7.03
C GLN A 272 -8.51 6.03 -6.70
N ALA A 273 -8.05 6.40 -5.50
CA ALA A 273 -7.83 7.80 -5.15
C ALA A 273 -6.75 8.44 -6.05
N LYS A 274 -5.66 7.73 -6.35
CA LYS A 274 -4.63 8.18 -7.30
C LYS A 274 -5.17 8.34 -8.72
N LEU A 275 -5.97 7.39 -9.19
CA LEU A 275 -6.61 7.46 -10.50
C LEU A 275 -7.54 8.68 -10.61
N LEU A 276 -8.38 8.91 -9.59
CA LEU A 276 -9.29 10.05 -9.57
C LEU A 276 -8.53 11.38 -9.46
N GLY A 277 -7.44 11.40 -8.70
CA GLY A 277 -6.51 12.52 -8.63
C GLY A 277 -5.81 12.83 -9.96
N SER A 278 -5.38 11.80 -10.71
CA SER A 278 -4.78 12.00 -12.04
C SER A 278 -5.79 12.51 -13.07
N PHE A 279 -7.06 12.15 -12.91
CA PHE A 279 -8.18 12.75 -13.65
C PHE A 279 -8.60 14.13 -13.14
N ARG A 280 -7.94 14.66 -12.11
CA ARG A 280 -8.26 15.96 -11.50
C ARG A 280 -9.72 16.04 -11.06
N THR A 281 -10.27 14.91 -10.61
CA THR A 281 -11.66 14.81 -10.16
C THR A 281 -11.84 15.73 -8.95
N PRO A 282 -12.68 16.77 -9.04
CA PRO A 282 -12.90 17.68 -7.91
C PRO A 282 -13.33 16.90 -6.67
N THR A 283 -12.64 17.11 -5.56
CA THR A 283 -12.82 16.36 -4.32
C THR A 283 -12.81 17.31 -3.11
N LEU A 284 -13.97 17.49 -2.48
CA LEU A 284 -14.09 18.14 -1.18
C LEU A 284 -13.71 17.13 -0.09
N ILE A 285 -12.86 17.52 0.86
CA ILE A 285 -12.49 16.65 1.99
C ILE A 285 -12.68 17.42 3.29
N ALA A 286 -13.41 16.85 4.24
CA ALA A 286 -13.68 17.48 5.53
C ALA A 286 -13.39 16.53 6.70
N TRP A 287 -12.62 16.98 7.70
CA TRP A 287 -12.32 16.19 8.90
C TRP A 287 -12.23 17.06 10.17
N ALA A 288 -12.36 16.43 11.34
CA ALA A 288 -12.11 17.08 12.62
C ALA A 288 -10.83 16.54 13.26
N LYS A 289 -10.01 17.43 13.84
CA LYS A 289 -8.80 17.06 14.59
C LYS A 289 -9.09 16.18 15.80
N ASN A 290 -10.28 16.30 16.39
CA ASN A 290 -10.73 15.53 17.55
C ASN A 290 -11.60 14.32 17.20
N ASP A 291 -11.53 13.82 15.97
CA ASP A 291 -12.17 12.56 15.59
C ASP A 291 -11.60 11.39 16.42
N GLU A 292 -12.49 10.66 17.09
CA GLU A 292 -12.14 9.57 18.00
C GLU A 292 -11.80 8.24 17.28
N HIS A 293 -12.09 8.16 15.98
CA HIS A 293 -11.95 6.96 15.16
C HIS A 293 -10.92 7.14 14.05
N ILE A 294 -10.97 8.27 13.34
CA ILE A 294 -10.13 8.55 12.19
C ILE A 294 -9.06 9.57 12.57
N GLN A 295 -7.80 9.15 12.56
CA GLN A 295 -6.70 10.06 12.83
C GLN A 295 -6.48 11.08 11.69
N PRO A 296 -6.06 12.34 11.97
CA PRO A 296 -5.95 13.41 10.96
C PRO A 296 -5.07 13.06 9.76
N GLU A 297 -4.09 12.16 9.92
CA GLU A 297 -3.19 11.76 8.85
C GLU A 297 -3.92 11.03 7.71
N ILE A 298 -5.07 10.39 7.99
CA ILE A 298 -5.87 9.67 6.99
C ILE A 298 -6.52 10.62 5.98
N PRO A 299 -7.36 11.59 6.39
CA PRO A 299 -7.93 12.55 5.45
C PRO A 299 -6.85 13.44 4.80
N GLN A 300 -5.72 13.69 5.47
CA GLN A 300 -4.58 14.40 4.88
C GLN A 300 -3.89 13.61 3.76
N GLU A 301 -3.74 12.28 3.91
CA GLU A 301 -3.28 11.40 2.82
C GLU A 301 -4.23 11.51 1.61
N LEU A 302 -5.55 11.40 1.85
CA LEU A 302 -6.54 11.55 0.77
C LEU A 302 -6.51 12.93 0.11
N ALA A 303 -6.31 14.00 0.88
CA ALA A 303 -6.14 15.36 0.36
C ALA A 303 -4.91 15.53 -0.53
N THR A 304 -3.84 14.78 -0.23
CA THR A 304 -2.64 14.75 -1.08
C THR A 304 -2.89 13.97 -2.37
N LEU A 305 -3.65 12.87 -2.30
CA LEU A 305 -3.97 12.04 -3.47
C LEU A 305 -5.03 12.67 -4.38
N CYS A 306 -5.96 13.44 -3.82
CA CYS A 306 -7.03 14.15 -4.52
C CYS A 306 -6.91 15.67 -4.22
N PRO A 307 -5.93 16.36 -4.84
CA PRO A 307 -5.57 17.73 -4.45
C PRO A 307 -6.57 18.79 -4.91
N ASP A 308 -7.33 18.52 -5.98
CA ASP A 308 -8.27 19.48 -6.54
C ASP A 308 -9.58 19.49 -5.74
N GLY A 309 -9.98 20.66 -5.22
CA GLY A 309 -11.20 20.84 -4.42
C GLY A 309 -10.93 21.41 -3.01
N PRO A 310 -11.97 21.76 -2.25
CA PRO A 310 -11.80 22.36 -0.93
C PRO A 310 -11.48 21.32 0.15
N HIS A 311 -10.46 21.60 0.97
CA HIS A 311 -10.10 20.79 2.14
C HIS A 311 -10.43 21.56 3.42
N LEU A 312 -11.29 21.00 4.27
CA LEU A 312 -11.82 21.62 5.47
C LEU A 312 -11.37 20.87 6.72
N GLU A 313 -10.47 21.48 7.47
CA GLU A 313 -10.04 20.98 8.77
C GLU A 313 -10.75 21.73 9.90
N PHE A 314 -11.52 21.00 10.71
CA PHE A 314 -12.18 21.54 11.90
C PHE A 314 -11.36 21.24 13.15
N SER A 315 -11.23 22.22 14.05
CA SER A 315 -10.61 22.01 15.37
C SER A 315 -11.42 21.04 16.25
N GLY A 316 -12.74 21.02 16.07
CA GLY A 316 -13.65 20.13 16.78
C GLY A 316 -14.85 19.71 15.93
N GLY A 317 -15.48 18.59 16.27
CA GLY A 317 -16.68 18.08 15.59
C GLY A 317 -16.84 16.56 15.71
N GLY A 318 -15.77 15.85 16.11
CA GLY A 318 -15.75 14.40 16.21
C GLY A 318 -16.01 13.70 14.87
N HIS A 319 -16.36 12.42 14.92
CA HIS A 319 -16.48 11.58 13.72
C HIS A 319 -17.72 11.89 12.84
N ASN A 320 -18.77 12.46 13.41
CA ASN A 320 -20.05 12.66 12.72
C ASN A 320 -20.22 14.11 12.26
N LEU A 321 -19.31 14.58 11.40
CA LEU A 321 -19.29 15.95 10.90
C LEU A 321 -20.57 16.37 10.17
N GLN A 322 -21.22 15.45 9.47
CA GLN A 322 -22.53 15.65 8.85
C GLN A 322 -23.65 15.98 9.86
N LYS A 323 -23.38 15.84 11.16
CA LYS A 323 -24.24 16.28 12.26
C LYS A 323 -23.69 17.53 12.95
N THR A 324 -22.43 17.51 13.36
CA THR A 324 -21.83 18.54 14.22
C THR A 324 -21.35 19.78 13.46
N ARG A 325 -21.03 19.65 12.17
CA ARG A 325 -20.56 20.71 11.27
C ARG A 325 -21.42 20.83 10.00
N ALA A 326 -22.70 20.45 10.08
CA ALA A 326 -23.54 20.36 8.90
C ALA A 326 -23.80 21.72 8.23
N ASP A 327 -23.82 22.82 8.98
CA ASP A 327 -24.00 24.18 8.43
C ASP A 327 -22.77 24.61 7.62
N GLU A 328 -21.57 24.38 8.15
CA GLU A 328 -20.33 24.69 7.47
C GLU A 328 -20.13 23.78 6.24
N ILE A 329 -20.41 22.48 6.38
CA ILE A 329 -20.27 21.50 5.30
C ILE A 329 -21.29 21.73 4.20
N SER A 330 -22.56 22.01 4.51
CA SER A 330 -23.58 22.29 3.48
C SER A 330 -23.22 23.50 2.63
N LYS A 331 -22.82 24.61 3.28
CA LYS A 331 -22.36 25.83 2.58
C LYS A 331 -21.18 25.55 1.68
N ALA A 332 -20.20 24.77 2.16
CA ALA A 332 -19.03 24.41 1.37
C ALA A 332 -19.40 23.51 0.18
N ILE A 333 -20.24 22.48 0.37
CA ILE A 333 -20.71 21.60 -0.70
C ILE A 333 -21.48 22.40 -1.76
N ILE A 334 -22.44 23.25 -1.36
CA ILE A 334 -23.25 24.06 -2.28
C ILE A 334 -22.36 24.98 -3.12
N LYS A 335 -21.46 25.73 -2.45
CA LYS A 335 -20.52 26.62 -3.12
C LYS A 335 -19.67 25.85 -4.14
N TRP A 336 -19.08 24.74 -3.71
CA TRP A 336 -18.21 23.92 -4.53
C TRP A 336 -18.94 23.28 -5.73
N VAL A 337 -20.15 22.77 -5.54
CA VAL A 337 -20.99 22.24 -6.63
C VAL A 337 -21.25 23.31 -7.68
N ASN A 338 -21.64 24.52 -7.26
CA ASN A 338 -21.89 25.63 -8.18
C ASN A 338 -20.63 26.04 -8.96
N GLU A 339 -19.47 26.08 -8.31
CA GLU A 339 -18.18 26.38 -8.95
C GLU A 339 -17.80 25.32 -10.00
N VAL A 340 -17.95 24.03 -9.68
CA VAL A 340 -17.63 22.93 -10.60
C VAL A 340 -18.56 22.93 -11.81
N VAL A 341 -19.87 23.16 -11.62
CA VAL A 341 -20.84 23.22 -12.72
C VAL A 341 -20.65 24.48 -13.59
N ALA A 342 -20.27 25.62 -12.99
CA ALA A 342 -20.06 26.86 -13.74
C ALA A 342 -18.79 26.86 -14.61
N LYS A 343 -17.71 26.22 -14.14
CA LYS A 343 -16.42 26.20 -14.85
C LYS A 343 -16.50 25.55 -16.24
N ASP A 344 -17.30 24.50 -16.38
CA ASP A 344 -17.46 23.81 -17.67
C ASP A 344 -18.26 24.59 -18.69
N LYS A 345 -19.23 25.41 -18.27
CA LYS A 345 -19.99 26.26 -19.21
C LYS A 345 -19.11 27.33 -19.84
N LEU A 346 -18.11 27.81 -19.10
CA LEU A 346 -17.10 28.75 -19.60
C LEU A 346 -16.07 28.06 -20.51
N ASP A 347 -15.64 26.85 -20.15
CA ASP A 347 -14.71 26.06 -20.98
C ASP A 347 -15.38 25.58 -22.29
N GLU A 348 -16.68 25.23 -22.30
CA GLU A 348 -17.45 24.89 -23.52
C GLU A 348 -17.64 26.08 -24.47
N GLU A 349 -17.83 27.31 -23.96
CA GLU A 349 -17.89 28.52 -24.80
C GLU A 349 -16.52 28.89 -25.41
N LEU A 350 -15.43 28.71 -24.65
CA LEU A 350 -14.06 29.01 -25.09
C LEU A 350 -13.50 27.98 -26.09
N VAL A 351 -13.92 26.71 -26.01
CA VAL A 351 -13.48 25.64 -26.94
C VAL A 351 -14.01 25.84 -28.37
N SER A 352 -14.98 26.72 -28.60
CA SER A 352 -15.46 27.07 -29.95
C SER A 352 -14.49 27.94 -30.78
N THR A 353 -13.40 28.48 -30.19
CA THR A 353 -12.54 29.47 -30.89
C THR A 353 -11.03 29.25 -30.87
N ALA A 354 -10.49 28.20 -30.24
CA ALA A 354 -9.04 27.91 -30.36
C ALA A 354 -8.70 26.45 -30.06
N ALA A 355 -8.32 25.70 -31.11
CA ALA A 355 -7.71 24.39 -30.97
C ALA A 355 -6.18 24.53 -30.88
N SER A 356 -5.59 24.10 -29.77
CA SER A 356 -4.18 23.71 -29.66
C SER A 356 -4.06 22.56 -28.65
N PRO A 357 -3.23 21.53 -28.90
CA PRO A 357 -3.43 20.21 -28.32
C PRO A 357 -2.94 20.14 -26.86
N ARG A 358 -3.81 19.65 -25.98
CA ARG A 358 -3.43 19.16 -24.64
C ARG A 358 -2.66 17.87 -24.81
N VAL A 359 -1.41 17.84 -24.34
CA VAL A 359 -0.60 16.61 -24.25
C VAL A 359 -1.24 15.69 -23.22
N VAL A 360 -1.98 14.71 -23.71
CA VAL A 360 -2.36 13.51 -23.00
C VAL A 360 -1.11 12.64 -22.94
N HIS A 361 -0.65 12.24 -21.76
CA HIS A 361 0.27 11.10 -21.69
C HIS A 361 -0.51 9.87 -22.13
N GLU A 362 -0.34 9.49 -23.41
CA GLU A 362 -0.73 8.17 -23.88
C GLU A 362 -0.11 7.11 -22.97
N PRO A 363 -0.81 5.99 -22.68
CA PRO A 363 -0.17 4.84 -22.06
C PRO A 363 1.02 4.44 -22.95
N GLN A 364 2.24 4.59 -22.42
CA GLN A 364 3.45 4.19 -23.13
C GLN A 364 3.27 2.76 -23.65
N SER A 365 3.57 2.57 -24.94
CA SER A 365 3.64 1.24 -25.52
C SER A 365 4.52 0.36 -24.62
N PRO A 366 4.13 -0.91 -24.34
CA PRO A 366 4.94 -1.78 -23.51
C PRO A 366 6.37 -1.83 -24.09
N PRO A 367 7.42 -1.67 -23.26
CA PRO A 367 8.79 -1.65 -23.74
C PRO A 367 9.09 -2.95 -24.49
N PRO A 368 10.01 -2.93 -25.47
CA PRO A 368 10.38 -4.12 -26.21
C PRO A 368 10.79 -5.23 -25.24
N PRO A 369 10.43 -6.49 -25.53
CA PRO A 369 10.75 -7.61 -24.66
C PRO A 369 12.27 -7.76 -24.53
N LEU A 370 12.74 -8.02 -23.31
CA LEU A 370 14.12 -8.43 -23.08
C LEU A 370 14.39 -9.76 -23.81
N PRO A 371 15.64 -10.01 -24.25
CA PRO A 371 16.00 -11.26 -24.91
C PRO A 371 15.78 -12.45 -23.99
N ASP A 372 15.76 -13.65 -24.59
CA ASP A 372 15.62 -14.88 -23.83
C ASP A 372 16.76 -15.03 -22.81
N PRO A 373 16.45 -15.51 -21.59
CA PRO A 373 17.45 -15.65 -20.55
C PRO A 373 18.45 -16.75 -20.90
N LYS A 374 19.73 -16.46 -20.63
CA LYS A 374 20.85 -17.39 -20.65
C LYS A 374 21.14 -17.88 -19.23
N TYR A 375 21.90 -18.96 -19.12
CA TYR A 375 22.30 -19.54 -17.84
C TYR A 375 23.81 -19.71 -17.75
N LEU A 376 24.37 -19.43 -16.58
CA LEU A 376 25.78 -19.62 -16.28
C LEU A 376 25.95 -20.47 -15.01
N GLN A 377 26.77 -21.51 -15.08
CA GLN A 377 27.06 -22.38 -13.94
C GLN A 377 28.28 -21.86 -13.17
N ILE A 378 28.11 -21.65 -11.87
CA ILE A 378 29.17 -21.23 -10.94
C ILE A 378 29.48 -22.36 -9.98
N ASP A 379 30.71 -22.87 -10.05
CA ASP A 379 31.30 -23.89 -9.17
C ASP A 379 30.44 -25.14 -8.92
N ASN A 380 29.56 -25.52 -9.86
CA ASN A 380 28.52 -26.55 -9.68
C ASN A 380 27.56 -26.32 -8.49
N ILE A 381 27.62 -25.18 -7.83
CA ILE A 381 26.84 -24.83 -6.63
C ILE A 381 25.65 -23.93 -6.98
N CYS A 382 25.78 -23.08 -8.00
CA CYS A 382 24.75 -22.12 -8.37
C CYS A 382 24.66 -21.98 -9.89
N LYS A 383 23.44 -21.99 -10.42
CA LYS A 383 23.13 -21.65 -11.81
C LYS A 383 22.51 -20.27 -11.84
N ILE A 384 23.18 -19.30 -12.44
CA ILE A 384 22.73 -17.91 -12.55
C ILE A 384 21.98 -17.74 -13.86
N GLU A 385 20.74 -17.29 -13.79
CA GLU A 385 19.95 -16.83 -14.93
C GLU A 385 20.25 -15.35 -15.19
N TYR A 386 20.51 -15.00 -16.45
CA TYR A 386 20.80 -13.63 -16.86
C TYR A 386 20.28 -13.32 -18.26
N VAL A 387 20.10 -12.04 -18.55
CA VAL A 387 19.91 -11.53 -19.92
C VAL A 387 21.12 -10.73 -20.33
N ASP A 388 21.39 -10.73 -21.63
CA ASP A 388 22.59 -10.16 -22.22
C ASP A 388 22.20 -9.48 -23.54
N VAL A 389 22.26 -8.16 -23.53
CA VAL A 389 21.91 -7.29 -24.65
C VAL A 389 23.21 -6.74 -25.21
N GLU A 390 23.59 -7.29 -26.36
CA GLU A 390 24.78 -6.86 -27.10
C GLU A 390 24.57 -5.46 -27.73
N PRO A 391 25.61 -4.62 -27.79
CA PRO A 391 25.52 -3.31 -28.41
C PRO A 391 25.35 -3.40 -29.93
N GLN A 392 24.86 -2.31 -30.53
CA GLN A 392 24.74 -2.18 -31.99
C GLN A 392 26.06 -1.75 -32.65
N GLN A 393 27.02 -1.27 -31.84
CA GLN A 393 28.36 -0.86 -32.25
C GLN A 393 29.42 -1.61 -31.44
N SER A 394 30.71 -1.32 -31.66
CA SER A 394 31.78 -1.85 -30.82
C SER A 394 31.53 -1.54 -29.34
N VAL A 395 31.72 -2.54 -28.48
CA VAL A 395 31.50 -2.41 -27.03
C VAL A 395 32.46 -1.37 -26.47
N SER A 396 31.91 -0.27 -25.95
CA SER A 396 32.66 0.77 -25.23
C SER A 396 32.69 0.51 -23.73
N ALA A 397 31.61 -0.04 -23.17
CA ALA A 397 31.52 -0.42 -21.76
C ALA A 397 30.42 -1.47 -21.55
N THR A 398 30.48 -2.18 -20.43
CA THR A 398 29.42 -3.10 -19.98
C THR A 398 28.74 -2.60 -18.72
N VAL A 399 27.41 -2.55 -18.72
CA VAL A 399 26.59 -2.17 -17.57
C VAL A 399 25.87 -3.40 -17.03
N VAL A 400 26.11 -3.75 -15.77
CA VAL A 400 25.50 -4.92 -15.12
C VAL A 400 24.45 -4.50 -14.09
N CYS A 401 23.20 -4.90 -14.31
CA CYS A 401 22.04 -4.56 -13.48
C CYS A 401 21.72 -5.68 -12.47
N VAL A 402 21.66 -5.32 -11.19
CA VAL A 402 21.45 -6.23 -10.05
C VAL A 402 20.21 -5.82 -9.25
N HIS A 403 19.17 -6.64 -9.33
CA HIS A 403 17.85 -6.34 -8.79
C HIS A 403 17.76 -6.31 -7.25
N GLY A 404 16.67 -5.73 -6.75
CA GLY A 404 16.29 -5.69 -5.33
C GLY A 404 15.77 -7.02 -4.78
N ALA A 405 15.33 -7.04 -3.51
CA ALA A 405 14.89 -8.27 -2.85
C ALA A 405 13.44 -8.17 -2.31
N PRO A 406 12.49 -8.99 -2.80
CA PRO A 406 12.56 -9.86 -3.98
C PRO A 406 12.43 -9.08 -5.29
N GLY A 407 13.06 -9.60 -6.34
CA GLY A 407 13.10 -8.99 -7.66
C GLY A 407 13.69 -9.92 -8.69
N SER A 408 13.92 -9.38 -9.90
CA SER A 408 14.62 -10.07 -10.99
C SER A 408 15.21 -9.05 -11.97
N PHE A 409 16.02 -9.48 -12.94
CA PHE A 409 16.48 -8.61 -14.03
C PHE A 409 15.32 -7.91 -14.77
N ARG A 410 14.09 -8.47 -14.71
CA ARG A 410 12.88 -7.85 -15.30
C ARG A 410 12.50 -6.54 -14.63
N ASP A 411 13.04 -6.24 -13.45
CA ASP A 411 12.86 -4.93 -12.81
C ASP A 411 13.52 -3.80 -13.61
N TYR A 412 14.44 -4.14 -14.52
CA TYR A 412 15.11 -3.22 -15.44
C TYR A 412 14.53 -3.26 -16.86
N ARG A 413 13.32 -3.82 -17.05
CA ARG A 413 12.68 -3.93 -18.38
C ARG A 413 12.47 -2.60 -19.11
N TYR A 414 12.43 -1.50 -18.38
CA TYR A 414 12.34 -0.15 -18.95
C TYR A 414 13.73 0.49 -19.11
N LEU A 415 14.61 0.28 -18.12
CA LEU A 415 15.93 0.87 -18.09
C LEU A 415 16.86 0.30 -19.16
N ILE A 416 16.90 -1.02 -19.34
CA ILE A 416 17.81 -1.67 -20.29
C ILE A 416 17.55 -1.22 -21.73
N PRO A 417 16.33 -1.31 -22.30
CA PRO A 417 16.10 -0.89 -23.68
C PRO A 417 16.40 0.59 -23.90
N MET A 418 15.97 1.45 -22.96
CA MET A 418 16.18 2.89 -23.08
C MET A 418 17.65 3.28 -23.02
N LEU A 419 18.45 2.64 -22.16
CA LEU A 419 19.89 2.88 -22.09
C LEU A 419 20.61 2.34 -23.33
N ALA A 420 20.18 1.20 -23.89
CA ALA A 420 20.70 0.66 -25.14
C ALA A 420 20.44 1.59 -26.34
N GLU A 421 19.26 2.22 -26.38
CA GLU A 421 18.89 3.21 -27.40
C GLU A 421 19.72 4.51 -27.26
N GLN A 422 19.90 5.00 -26.04
CA GLN A 422 20.66 6.21 -25.75
C GLN A 422 22.18 6.02 -25.97
N GLN A 423 22.71 4.81 -25.74
CA GLN A 423 24.13 4.49 -25.92
C GLN A 423 24.34 3.18 -26.68
N ARG A 424 24.51 3.32 -28.00
CA ARG A 424 24.65 2.18 -28.92
C ARG A 424 25.92 1.33 -28.74
N GLY A 425 26.90 1.81 -27.96
CA GLY A 425 28.15 1.11 -27.64
C GLY A 425 28.14 0.37 -26.30
N ILE A 426 27.08 0.46 -25.49
CA ILE A 426 27.04 -0.21 -24.18
C ILE A 426 26.44 -1.62 -24.30
N ARG A 427 27.14 -2.63 -23.77
CA ARG A 427 26.60 -3.97 -23.49
C ARG A 427 25.83 -3.96 -22.17
N LEU A 428 24.62 -4.51 -22.13
CA LEU A 428 23.76 -4.50 -20.93
C LEU A 428 23.47 -5.92 -20.45
N ILE A 429 23.83 -6.21 -19.20
CA ILE A 429 23.61 -7.52 -18.58
C ILE A 429 22.67 -7.35 -17.40
N GLY A 430 21.58 -8.12 -17.35
CA GLY A 430 20.68 -8.18 -16.20
C GLY A 430 20.75 -9.54 -15.53
N VAL A 431 21.15 -9.62 -14.26
CA VAL A 431 21.36 -10.91 -13.56
C VAL A 431 20.28 -11.17 -12.51
N ASN A 432 19.85 -12.42 -12.37
CA ASN A 432 19.07 -12.88 -11.22
C ASN A 432 19.99 -13.39 -10.12
N LEU A 433 19.85 -12.82 -8.92
CA LEU A 433 20.63 -13.23 -7.74
C LEU A 433 20.38 -14.72 -7.38
N PRO A 434 21.33 -15.40 -6.70
CA PRO A 434 21.13 -16.78 -6.24
C PRO A 434 19.82 -16.96 -5.45
N GLY A 435 19.00 -17.94 -5.86
CA GLY A 435 17.73 -18.25 -5.20
C GLY A 435 16.55 -17.36 -5.60
N TYR A 436 16.69 -16.55 -6.65
CA TYR A 436 15.63 -15.72 -7.22
C TYR A 436 15.27 -16.19 -8.64
N MET A 437 13.96 -16.25 -8.92
CA MET A 437 13.43 -16.64 -10.23
C MET A 437 14.11 -17.89 -10.80
N GLY A 438 14.67 -17.85 -12.02
CA GLY A 438 15.35 -18.99 -12.65
C GLY A 438 16.81 -19.21 -12.21
N SER A 439 17.34 -18.44 -11.24
CA SER A 439 18.64 -18.73 -10.65
C SER A 439 18.53 -19.78 -9.54
N GLU A 440 19.12 -20.94 -9.79
CA GLU A 440 19.05 -22.12 -8.94
C GLU A 440 20.30 -22.26 -8.06
N VAL A 441 20.12 -22.82 -6.86
CA VAL A 441 21.22 -23.10 -5.93
C VAL A 441 21.07 -24.52 -5.42
N GLU A 442 22.19 -25.24 -5.38
CA GLU A 442 22.22 -26.58 -4.82
C GLU A 442 21.72 -26.58 -3.36
N LYS A 443 20.82 -27.52 -3.04
CA LYS A 443 20.11 -27.55 -1.76
C LYS A 443 21.05 -27.59 -0.55
N ALA A 444 22.18 -28.29 -0.66
CA ALA A 444 23.18 -28.39 0.41
C ALA A 444 23.84 -27.04 0.73
N HIS A 445 23.93 -26.15 -0.25
CA HIS A 445 24.60 -24.86 -0.16
C HIS A 445 23.63 -23.66 -0.08
N TYR A 446 22.33 -23.89 -0.30
CA TYR A 446 21.29 -22.86 -0.42
C TYR A 446 21.43 -21.71 0.60
N LEU A 447 21.34 -22.03 1.91
CA LEU A 447 21.32 -21.02 2.97
C LEU A 447 22.61 -20.19 3.04
N LYS A 448 23.75 -20.77 2.66
CA LYS A 448 25.05 -20.08 2.61
C LYS A 448 25.11 -19.18 1.38
N THR A 449 24.75 -19.71 0.22
CA THR A 449 24.85 -19.01 -1.07
C THR A 449 23.90 -17.82 -1.18
N VAL A 450 22.67 -17.92 -0.68
CA VAL A 450 21.69 -16.80 -0.74
C VAL A 450 21.90 -15.72 0.33
N SER A 451 22.93 -15.86 1.18
CA SER A 451 23.28 -14.85 2.18
C SER A 451 23.86 -13.59 1.54
N ALA A 452 23.70 -12.43 2.18
CA ALA A 452 23.99 -11.14 1.57
C ALA A 452 25.41 -11.02 0.96
N LEU A 453 26.44 -11.39 1.73
CA LEU A 453 27.83 -11.31 1.29
C LEU A 453 28.18 -12.39 0.26
N ARG A 454 27.78 -13.64 0.51
CA ARG A 454 28.11 -14.76 -0.39
C ARG A 454 27.42 -14.64 -1.74
N ALA A 455 26.20 -14.11 -1.77
CA ALA A 455 25.50 -13.85 -3.03
C ALA A 455 26.27 -12.82 -3.88
N ALA A 456 26.86 -11.79 -3.27
CA ALA A 456 27.71 -10.83 -3.96
C ALA A 456 28.98 -11.48 -4.54
N GLU A 457 29.64 -12.37 -3.78
CA GLU A 457 30.81 -13.12 -4.26
C GLU A 457 30.49 -13.98 -5.49
N VAL A 458 29.38 -14.73 -5.44
CA VAL A 458 28.96 -15.60 -6.55
C VAL A 458 28.60 -14.79 -7.79
N VAL A 459 27.93 -13.65 -7.63
CA VAL A 459 27.57 -12.79 -8.76
C VAL A 459 28.81 -12.09 -9.34
N LEU A 460 29.77 -11.67 -8.50
CA LEU A 460 31.06 -11.14 -8.99
C LEU A 460 31.83 -12.17 -9.82
N GLN A 461 31.84 -13.43 -9.38
CA GLN A 461 32.44 -14.53 -10.14
C GLN A 461 31.73 -14.75 -11.48
N ALA A 462 30.39 -14.67 -11.50
CA ALA A 462 29.63 -14.72 -12.75
C ALA A 462 30.02 -13.57 -13.71
N ILE A 463 30.14 -12.34 -13.20
CA ILE A 463 30.55 -11.19 -14.03
C ILE A 463 31.96 -11.37 -14.59
N ARG A 464 32.92 -11.88 -13.80
CA ARG A 464 34.27 -12.18 -14.30
C ARG A 464 34.25 -13.16 -15.48
N GLN A 465 33.40 -14.19 -15.42
CA GLN A 465 33.26 -15.15 -16.52
C GLN A 465 32.55 -14.56 -17.74
N LEU A 466 31.62 -13.63 -17.56
CA LEU A 466 30.83 -13.02 -18.65
C LEU A 466 31.54 -11.85 -19.35
N CYS A 467 32.29 -11.06 -18.60
CA CYS A 467 32.91 -9.83 -19.07
C CYS A 467 34.42 -9.95 -19.23
N GLY A 468 35.06 -10.94 -18.60
CA GLY A 468 36.52 -11.04 -18.52
C GLY A 468 37.09 -10.21 -17.36
N THR A 469 38.40 -10.36 -17.15
CA THR A 469 39.17 -9.68 -16.09
C THR A 469 40.10 -8.63 -16.71
N ILE A 470 40.83 -7.87 -15.88
CA ILE A 470 41.81 -6.87 -16.34
C ILE A 470 42.88 -7.54 -17.20
N GLU A 471 43.37 -8.71 -16.79
CA GLU A 471 44.34 -9.50 -17.55
C GLU A 471 43.83 -9.90 -18.94
N MET A 472 42.53 -10.19 -19.06
CA MET A 472 41.89 -10.57 -20.32
C MET A 472 41.38 -9.38 -21.14
N ASP A 473 41.70 -8.14 -20.73
CA ASP A 473 41.17 -6.89 -21.29
C ASP A 473 39.64 -6.86 -21.40
N GLY A 474 38.95 -7.27 -20.32
CA GLY A 474 37.48 -7.40 -20.25
C GLY A 474 36.65 -6.11 -20.39
N GLY A 475 37.27 -5.00 -20.81
CA GLY A 475 36.61 -3.71 -21.02
C GLY A 475 36.16 -3.02 -19.73
N ASP A 476 35.71 -1.77 -19.86
CA ASP A 476 35.20 -0.98 -18.73
C ASP A 476 33.81 -1.48 -18.27
N ILE A 477 33.64 -1.67 -16.96
CA ILE A 477 32.42 -2.21 -16.36
C ILE A 477 31.81 -1.23 -15.36
N PHE A 478 30.48 -1.10 -15.39
CA PHE A 478 29.67 -0.36 -14.41
C PHE A 478 28.64 -1.29 -13.76
N LEU A 479 28.44 -1.16 -12.45
CA LEU A 479 27.44 -1.96 -11.73
C LEU A 479 26.25 -1.09 -11.30
N VAL A 480 25.03 -1.55 -11.55
CA VAL A 480 23.78 -0.85 -11.19
C VAL A 480 22.99 -1.70 -10.20
N GLY A 481 22.80 -1.24 -8.98
CA GLY A 481 22.07 -1.95 -7.94
C GLY A 481 20.77 -1.24 -7.54
N HIS A 482 19.64 -1.93 -7.55
CA HIS A 482 18.36 -1.39 -7.04
C HIS A 482 18.06 -1.92 -5.64
N SER A 483 17.62 -1.08 -4.70
CA SER A 483 17.19 -1.51 -3.36
C SER A 483 18.29 -2.31 -2.64
N PHE A 484 18.00 -3.52 -2.16
CA PHE A 484 19.02 -4.43 -1.64
C PHE A 484 20.08 -4.80 -2.69
N GLY A 485 19.81 -4.74 -3.99
CA GLY A 485 20.81 -4.86 -5.05
C GLY A 485 21.94 -3.84 -4.92
N ALA A 486 21.68 -2.66 -4.34
CA ALA A 486 22.70 -1.68 -3.97
C ALA A 486 23.75 -2.28 -3.01
N HIS A 487 23.32 -3.02 -2.00
CA HIS A 487 24.26 -3.74 -1.11
C HIS A 487 25.08 -4.78 -1.88
N THR A 488 24.51 -5.49 -2.86
CA THR A 488 25.28 -6.44 -3.67
C THR A 488 26.38 -5.72 -4.42
N VAL A 489 26.05 -4.65 -5.16
CA VAL A 489 27.06 -3.95 -5.97
C VAL A 489 28.14 -3.28 -5.12
N ILE A 490 27.79 -2.76 -3.93
CA ILE A 490 28.77 -2.23 -2.96
C ILE A 490 29.72 -3.33 -2.48
N ASN A 491 29.19 -4.49 -2.08
CA ASN A 491 30.03 -5.62 -1.66
C ASN A 491 30.95 -6.09 -2.79
N MET A 492 30.40 -6.21 -4.01
CA MET A 492 31.16 -6.62 -5.20
C MET A 492 32.28 -5.64 -5.53
N ALA A 493 31.99 -4.33 -5.53
CA ALA A 493 32.96 -3.29 -5.78
C ALA A 493 34.07 -3.31 -4.72
N ALA A 494 33.72 -3.43 -3.45
CA ALA A 494 34.72 -3.49 -2.37
C ALA A 494 35.61 -4.74 -2.47
N MET A 495 35.04 -5.90 -2.81
CA MET A 495 35.82 -7.13 -3.04
C MET A 495 36.76 -6.99 -4.24
N ASN A 496 36.27 -6.39 -5.34
CA ASN A 496 37.07 -6.14 -6.53
C ASN A 496 38.24 -5.20 -6.25
N GLU A 497 37.97 -4.05 -5.60
CA GLU A 497 39.01 -3.08 -5.25
C GLU A 497 40.01 -3.63 -4.24
N THR A 498 39.59 -4.51 -3.35
CA THR A 498 40.51 -5.21 -2.43
C THR A 498 41.54 -6.04 -3.20
N LEU A 499 41.11 -6.77 -4.23
CA LEU A 499 42.00 -7.58 -5.08
C LEU A 499 42.87 -6.69 -5.98
N ARG A 500 42.29 -5.61 -6.53
CA ARG A 500 43.03 -4.63 -7.34
C ARG A 500 44.18 -3.99 -6.56
N VAL A 501 43.93 -3.59 -5.31
CA VAL A 501 44.97 -3.02 -4.43
C VAL A 501 46.04 -4.05 -4.07
N ALA A 502 45.66 -5.33 -3.99
CA ALA A 502 46.59 -6.43 -3.80
C ALA A 502 47.37 -6.81 -5.08
N GLY A 503 47.07 -6.21 -6.23
CA GLY A 503 47.72 -6.50 -7.52
C GLY A 503 47.24 -7.80 -8.19
N ASP A 504 46.06 -8.32 -7.84
CA ASP A 504 45.49 -9.53 -8.45
C ASP A 504 44.64 -9.19 -9.68
N ASP A 505 45.30 -8.83 -10.77
CA ASP A 505 44.63 -8.47 -12.04
C ASP A 505 43.92 -9.68 -12.71
N VAL A 506 44.35 -10.90 -12.39
CA VAL A 506 43.75 -12.16 -12.86
C VAL A 506 42.31 -12.27 -12.39
N ASN A 507 42.03 -11.88 -11.15
CA ASN A 507 40.70 -11.95 -10.54
C ASN A 507 40.00 -10.58 -10.43
N THR A 508 40.51 -9.54 -11.06
CA THR A 508 39.92 -8.20 -10.95
C THR A 508 39.21 -7.82 -12.25
N ILE A 509 38.01 -7.24 -12.15
CA ILE A 509 37.32 -6.61 -13.29
C ILE A 509 37.67 -5.13 -13.36
N ARG A 510 37.72 -4.55 -14.56
CA ARG A 510 37.97 -3.10 -14.76
C ARG A 510 36.71 -2.29 -14.42
N LEU A 511 36.41 -2.19 -13.12
CA LEU A 511 35.26 -1.48 -12.58
C LEU A 511 35.49 0.04 -12.61
N ARG A 512 34.60 0.78 -13.28
CA ARG A 512 34.70 2.25 -13.44
C ARG A 512 33.71 3.05 -12.62
N GLY A 513 32.65 2.43 -12.12
CA GLY A 513 31.69 3.10 -11.25
C GLY A 513 30.55 2.20 -10.80
N ILE A 514 29.86 2.64 -9.75
CA ILE A 514 28.64 1.99 -9.26
C ILE A 514 27.46 2.98 -9.24
N ALA A 515 26.30 2.54 -9.71
CA ALA A 515 25.05 3.27 -9.60
C ALA A 515 24.10 2.54 -8.64
N VAL A 516 23.51 3.28 -7.71
CA VAL A 516 22.60 2.73 -6.71
C VAL A 516 21.26 3.46 -6.75
N LEU A 517 20.19 2.71 -7.02
CA LEU A 517 18.83 3.22 -7.28
C LEU A 517 17.91 2.81 -6.13
N ALA A 518 17.22 3.77 -5.52
CA ALA A 518 16.42 3.58 -4.31
C ALA A 518 17.14 2.67 -3.27
N PRO A 519 18.41 2.95 -2.92
CA PRO A 519 19.26 1.98 -2.26
C PRO A 519 18.88 1.70 -0.82
N ALA A 520 19.01 0.44 -0.40
CA ALA A 520 19.16 0.14 1.02
C ALA A 520 20.52 0.72 1.50
N GLY A 521 20.53 1.45 2.62
CA GLY A 521 21.73 2.14 3.09
C GLY A 521 22.51 1.41 4.19
N CYS A 522 23.22 2.18 5.00
CA CYS A 522 24.14 1.69 6.04
C CYS A 522 23.46 1.41 7.39
N VAL A 523 22.14 1.54 7.47
CA VAL A 523 21.31 1.27 8.65
C VAL A 523 20.07 0.49 8.22
N PRO A 524 19.46 -0.32 9.12
CA PRO A 524 18.22 -1.01 8.79
C PRO A 524 17.08 -0.01 8.57
N GLN A 525 16.41 -0.10 7.41
CA GLN A 525 15.18 0.63 7.12
C GLN A 525 14.04 0.21 8.06
N ARG A 526 13.04 1.08 8.29
CA ARG A 526 11.92 0.85 9.23
C ARG A 526 11.27 -0.53 9.07
N MET A 527 10.98 -0.93 7.84
CA MET A 527 10.38 -2.24 7.55
C MET A 527 11.23 -3.43 8.02
N VAL A 528 12.55 -3.35 7.88
CA VAL A 528 13.48 -4.41 8.32
C VAL A 528 13.58 -4.47 9.85
N LYS A 529 13.34 -3.34 10.54
CA LYS A 529 13.31 -3.27 12.01
C LYS A 529 12.03 -3.88 12.58
N GLU A 530 10.90 -3.66 11.91
CA GLU A 530 9.57 -4.06 12.40
C GLU A 530 9.29 -5.56 12.22
N ILE A 531 9.87 -6.19 11.19
CA ILE A 531 9.73 -7.63 10.96
C ILE A 531 10.78 -8.39 11.79
N PRO A 532 10.41 -9.45 12.53
CA PRO A 532 11.37 -10.27 13.29
C PRO A 532 12.17 -11.19 12.36
N ILE A 533 12.93 -10.60 11.42
CA ILE A 533 13.65 -11.28 10.34
C ILE A 533 14.63 -12.32 10.89
N LYS A 534 15.31 -12.01 12.00
CA LYS A 534 16.22 -12.97 12.65
C LYS A 534 15.51 -14.24 13.10
N MET A 535 14.30 -14.12 13.65
CA MET A 535 13.48 -15.28 14.03
C MET A 535 13.08 -16.09 12.78
N LEU A 536 12.65 -15.42 11.72
CA LEU A 536 12.28 -16.08 10.46
C LEU A 536 13.46 -16.82 9.84
N VAL A 537 14.65 -16.22 9.83
CA VAL A 537 15.88 -16.89 9.36
C VAL A 537 16.19 -18.12 10.21
N THR A 538 16.04 -18.05 11.53
CA THR A 538 16.23 -19.21 12.41
C THR A 538 15.24 -20.34 12.11
N LEU A 539 13.96 -20.02 11.88
CA LEU A 539 12.95 -21.00 11.49
C LEU A 539 13.26 -21.64 10.12
N LEU A 540 13.73 -20.84 9.15
CA LEU A 540 14.14 -21.31 7.84
C LEU A 540 15.42 -22.17 7.87
N ARG A 541 16.23 -22.03 8.93
CA ARG A 541 17.43 -22.86 9.20
C ARG A 541 17.13 -24.12 10.01
N SER A 542 15.87 -24.35 10.38
CA SER A 542 15.49 -25.52 11.18
C SER A 542 15.77 -26.83 10.45
N ARG A 543 16.20 -27.87 11.19
CA ARG A 543 16.33 -29.23 10.67
C ARG A 543 14.96 -29.89 10.41
N SER A 544 13.88 -29.34 10.97
CA SER A 544 12.53 -29.86 10.76
C SER A 544 11.94 -29.36 9.44
N THR A 545 11.68 -30.29 8.53
CA THR A 545 11.05 -30.03 7.22
C THR A 545 9.67 -29.39 7.36
N VAL A 546 8.92 -29.74 8.41
CA VAL A 546 7.60 -29.16 8.72
C VAL A 546 7.74 -27.69 9.10
N VAL A 547 8.69 -27.36 9.97
CA VAL A 547 8.95 -25.97 10.40
C VAL A 547 9.36 -25.11 9.21
N VAL A 548 10.28 -25.60 8.37
CA VAL A 548 10.73 -24.88 7.17
C VAL A 548 9.57 -24.65 6.19
N ARG A 549 8.69 -25.65 6.00
CA ARG A 549 7.53 -25.53 5.10
C ARG A 549 6.52 -24.49 5.60
N LEU A 550 6.24 -24.48 6.90
CA LEU A 550 5.35 -23.49 7.52
C LEU A 550 5.95 -22.08 7.44
N ALA A 551 7.24 -21.94 7.78
CA ALA A 551 7.95 -20.67 7.66
C ALA A 551 7.97 -20.16 6.22
N THR A 552 8.20 -21.03 5.24
CA THR A 552 8.17 -20.68 3.81
C THR A 552 6.79 -20.17 3.37
N ARG A 553 5.70 -20.83 3.81
CA ARG A 553 4.33 -20.38 3.52
C ARG A 553 4.03 -19.03 4.16
N PHE A 554 4.44 -18.84 5.41
CA PHE A 554 4.30 -17.57 6.12
C PHE A 554 5.10 -16.45 5.44
N VAL A 555 6.35 -16.71 5.04
CA VAL A 555 7.17 -15.75 4.30
C VAL A 555 6.55 -15.42 2.95
N LYS A 556 6.02 -16.41 2.21
CA LYS A 556 5.31 -16.12 0.96
C LYS A 556 4.10 -15.20 1.22
N TYR A 557 3.28 -15.52 2.22
CA TYR A 557 2.13 -14.71 2.63
C TYR A 557 2.55 -13.28 3.02
N LEU A 558 3.60 -13.12 3.82
CA LEU A 558 4.15 -11.82 4.20
C LEU A 558 4.50 -11.00 2.95
N TYR A 559 5.22 -11.58 1.98
CA TYR A 559 5.59 -10.85 0.78
C TYR A 559 4.40 -10.57 -0.14
N THR A 560 3.48 -11.51 -0.34
CA THR A 560 2.40 -11.34 -1.33
C THR A 560 1.18 -10.58 -0.80
N GLU A 561 0.84 -10.77 0.47
CA GLU A 561 -0.39 -10.20 1.06
C GLU A 561 -0.12 -9.01 1.99
N LEU A 562 1.10 -8.87 2.55
CA LEU A 562 1.43 -7.73 3.43
C LEU A 562 2.38 -6.72 2.79
N LEU A 563 3.27 -7.16 1.89
CA LEU A 563 4.23 -6.29 1.21
C LEU A 563 3.86 -6.01 -0.27
N GLY A 564 2.71 -6.49 -0.72
CA GLY A 564 2.16 -6.17 -2.06
C GLY A 564 2.93 -6.78 -3.24
N PHE A 565 3.78 -7.78 -3.04
CA PHE A 565 4.45 -8.45 -4.16
C PHE A 565 3.47 -9.34 -4.93
N PRO A 566 3.60 -9.48 -6.26
CA PRO A 566 2.67 -10.29 -7.05
C PRO A 566 2.56 -11.72 -6.50
N ARG A 567 1.34 -12.28 -6.43
CA ARG A 567 1.11 -13.67 -5.95
C ARG A 567 1.89 -14.74 -6.72
N ARG A 568 2.25 -14.43 -7.98
CA ARG A 568 3.12 -15.24 -8.86
C ARG A 568 4.59 -15.28 -8.42
N THR A 569 5.01 -14.43 -7.48
CA THR A 569 6.38 -14.42 -6.97
C THR A 569 6.71 -15.78 -6.34
N PRO A 570 7.81 -16.43 -6.77
CA PRO A 570 8.19 -17.73 -6.25
C PRO A 570 8.47 -17.67 -4.74
N ALA A 571 8.06 -18.72 -4.02
CA ALA A 571 8.34 -18.81 -2.58
C ALA A 571 9.85 -18.80 -2.27
N THR A 572 10.66 -19.37 -3.16
CA THR A 572 12.12 -19.36 -3.10
C THR A 572 12.66 -17.93 -3.12
N SER A 573 12.14 -17.06 -3.99
CA SER A 573 12.54 -15.65 -4.05
C SER A 573 12.19 -14.89 -2.77
N CYS A 574 11.01 -15.11 -2.19
CA CYS A 574 10.65 -14.52 -0.91
C CYS A 574 11.54 -15.02 0.24
N VAL A 575 11.84 -16.33 0.28
CA VAL A 575 12.73 -16.92 1.28
C VAL A 575 14.16 -16.37 1.15
N SER A 576 14.68 -16.27 -0.07
CA SER A 576 15.98 -15.66 -0.34
C SER A 576 16.02 -14.20 0.09
N ALA A 577 14.92 -13.45 -0.09
CA ALA A 577 14.83 -12.06 0.37
C ALA A 577 14.92 -11.95 1.90
N VAL A 578 14.21 -12.81 2.64
CA VAL A 578 14.30 -12.86 4.11
C VAL A 578 15.71 -13.22 4.58
N ILE A 579 16.32 -14.25 3.98
CA ILE A 579 17.67 -14.68 4.37
C ILE A 579 18.67 -13.57 4.07
N ARG A 580 18.57 -12.92 2.92
CA ARG A 580 19.42 -11.81 2.53
C ARG A 580 19.29 -10.64 3.50
N ALA A 581 18.07 -10.17 3.77
CA ALA A 581 17.83 -9.09 4.73
C ALA A 581 18.35 -9.47 6.13
N GLY A 582 18.13 -10.71 6.58
CA GLY A 582 18.55 -11.19 7.90
C GLY A 582 20.04 -11.47 8.06
N THR A 583 20.77 -11.62 6.96
CA THR A 583 22.23 -11.84 6.95
C THR A 583 23.02 -10.59 6.56
N THR A 584 22.33 -9.49 6.26
CA THR A 584 22.96 -8.21 5.95
C THR A 584 23.66 -7.65 7.19
N LYS A 585 24.96 -7.34 7.03
CA LYS A 585 25.77 -6.67 8.05
C LYS A 585 25.90 -5.20 7.71
N PHE A 586 24.95 -4.38 8.16
CA PHE A 586 24.92 -2.94 7.89
C PHE A 586 26.24 -2.20 8.23
N PRO A 587 26.94 -2.50 9.35
CA PRO A 587 28.25 -1.91 9.62
C PRO A 587 29.30 -2.25 8.55
N LEU A 588 29.26 -3.46 7.99
CA LEU A 588 30.17 -3.86 6.90
C LEU A 588 29.90 -3.03 5.64
N ILE A 589 28.63 -2.78 5.30
CA ILE A 589 28.27 -1.92 4.16
C ILE A 589 28.86 -0.52 4.35
N ARG A 590 28.76 0.06 5.58
CA ARG A 590 29.37 1.36 5.89
C ARG A 590 30.89 1.34 5.68
N THR A 591 31.57 0.32 6.20
CA THR A 591 33.03 0.14 6.00
C THR A 591 33.39 0.06 4.53
N GLN A 592 32.62 -0.69 3.73
CA GLN A 592 32.84 -0.84 2.29
C GLN A 592 32.62 0.46 1.52
N VAL A 593 31.58 1.23 1.83
CA VAL A 593 31.32 2.54 1.20
C VAL A 593 32.47 3.51 1.49
N ASN A 594 32.94 3.56 2.74
CA ASN A 594 34.08 4.40 3.10
C ASN A 594 35.36 3.97 2.37
N PHE A 595 35.63 2.67 2.32
CA PHE A 595 36.75 2.13 1.55
C PHE A 595 36.67 2.51 0.06
N LEU A 596 35.50 2.36 -0.57
CA LEU A 596 35.30 2.75 -1.96
C LEU A 596 35.48 4.27 -2.18
N LYS A 597 35.11 5.09 -1.20
CA LYS A 597 35.38 6.53 -1.23
C LYS A 597 36.87 6.85 -1.17
N GLU A 598 37.64 6.15 -0.34
CA GLU A 598 39.10 6.28 -0.29
C GLU A 598 39.76 5.87 -1.62
N MET A 599 39.21 4.83 -2.25
CA MET A 599 39.63 4.37 -3.58
C MET A 599 39.14 5.26 -4.73
N LYS A 600 38.44 6.36 -4.43
CA LYS A 600 37.86 7.31 -5.39
C LYS A 600 36.91 6.66 -6.41
N MET A 601 36.19 5.62 -6.00
CA MET A 601 35.24 4.93 -6.87
C MET A 601 34.03 5.82 -7.16
N PRO A 602 33.76 6.24 -8.42
CA PRO A 602 32.60 7.07 -8.74
C PRO A 602 31.28 6.39 -8.37
N VAL A 603 30.40 7.13 -7.70
CA VAL A 603 29.09 6.63 -7.28
C VAL A 603 27.97 7.52 -7.82
N PHE A 604 27.00 6.91 -8.49
CA PHE A 604 25.72 7.52 -8.86
C PHE A 604 24.66 7.09 -7.84
N VAL A 605 23.87 8.03 -7.31
CA VAL A 605 22.78 7.73 -6.36
C VAL A 605 21.51 8.39 -6.84
N ALA A 606 20.41 7.65 -6.88
CA ALA A 606 19.08 8.20 -7.14
C ALA A 606 18.02 7.62 -6.20
N TRP A 607 17.10 8.44 -5.72
CA TRP A 607 15.98 8.05 -4.84
C TRP A 607 14.78 8.97 -5.04
N ALA A 608 13.61 8.56 -4.52
CA ALA A 608 12.41 9.37 -4.50
C ALA A 608 11.96 9.66 -3.06
N LEU A 609 11.40 10.84 -2.82
CA LEU A 609 10.92 11.27 -1.49
C LEU A 609 9.68 10.51 -1.02
N ASP A 610 8.88 9.98 -1.95
CA ASP A 610 7.70 9.16 -1.70
C ASP A 610 8.01 7.65 -1.64
N ASP A 611 9.27 7.25 -1.47
CA ASP A 611 9.67 5.86 -1.26
C ASP A 611 9.17 5.34 0.10
N VAL A 612 8.13 4.50 0.06
CA VAL A 612 7.51 3.91 1.26
C VAL A 612 8.33 2.76 1.87
N LEU A 613 9.31 2.23 1.14
CA LEU A 613 10.12 1.07 1.57
C LEU A 613 11.45 1.49 2.19
N VAL A 614 12.01 2.61 1.72
CA VAL A 614 13.29 3.16 2.19
C VAL A 614 13.11 4.63 2.49
N GLU A 615 13.36 5.02 3.74
CA GLU A 615 13.23 6.41 4.17
C GLU A 615 14.26 7.31 3.46
N PRO A 616 13.92 8.57 3.07
CA PRO A 616 14.81 9.43 2.27
C PRO A 616 16.17 9.71 2.91
N GLU A 617 16.26 9.67 4.23
CA GLU A 617 17.51 9.91 4.96
C GLU A 617 18.56 8.81 4.70
N ILE A 618 18.12 7.60 4.33
CA ILE A 618 18.98 6.45 4.07
C ILE A 618 19.81 6.61 2.78
N PRO A 619 19.20 6.83 1.60
CA PRO A 619 19.95 7.10 0.37
C PRO A 619 20.71 8.43 0.45
N GLU A 620 20.18 9.44 1.16
CA GLU A 620 20.87 10.70 1.38
C GLU A 620 22.16 10.51 2.20
N GLU A 621 22.10 9.76 3.31
CA GLU A 621 23.28 9.40 4.12
C GLU A 621 24.29 8.62 3.27
N LEU A 622 23.82 7.62 2.52
CA LEU A 622 24.68 6.81 1.65
C LEU A 622 25.38 7.69 0.59
N GLY A 623 24.66 8.66 0.02
CA GLY A 623 25.18 9.62 -0.94
C GLY A 623 26.29 10.52 -0.38
N LYS A 624 26.16 10.96 0.88
CA LYS A 624 27.18 11.74 1.62
C LYS A 624 28.42 10.91 1.98
N LEU A 625 28.20 9.64 2.34
CA LEU A 625 29.28 8.71 2.69
C LEU A 625 30.09 8.25 1.47
N SER A 626 29.47 8.22 0.29
CA SER A 626 30.09 7.76 -0.96
C SER A 626 31.00 8.81 -1.61
N HIS A 627 31.85 8.40 -2.55
CA HIS A 627 32.60 9.33 -3.40
C HIS A 627 31.65 10.23 -4.22
N PRO A 628 32.00 11.49 -4.50
CA PRO A 628 31.20 12.37 -5.35
C PRO A 628 30.84 11.76 -6.71
N GLY A 629 29.66 12.16 -7.20
CA GLY A 629 29.06 11.77 -8.47
C GLY A 629 27.61 12.28 -8.51
N PRO A 630 26.80 11.92 -9.51
CA PRO A 630 25.43 12.38 -9.60
C PRO A 630 24.59 11.92 -8.40
N ARG A 631 23.74 12.83 -7.92
CA ARG A 631 22.79 12.63 -6.82
C ARG A 631 21.43 13.13 -7.30
N LEU A 632 20.48 12.24 -7.56
CA LEU A 632 19.16 12.61 -8.05
C LEU A 632 18.11 12.31 -6.98
N GLU A 633 17.43 13.36 -6.53
CA GLU A 633 16.29 13.24 -5.64
C GLU A 633 15.03 13.59 -6.41
N PHE A 634 14.09 12.66 -6.51
CA PHE A 634 12.81 12.87 -7.16
C PHE A 634 11.73 13.21 -6.13
N ALA A 635 10.90 14.22 -6.40
CA ALA A 635 9.77 14.57 -5.55
C ALA A 635 8.73 13.43 -5.46
N GLY A 636 8.61 12.64 -6.53
CA GLY A 636 7.78 11.43 -6.56
C GLY A 636 8.39 10.34 -7.45
N GLY A 637 7.92 9.10 -7.35
CA GLY A 637 8.42 7.98 -8.16
C GLY A 637 8.40 6.64 -7.42
N GLY A 638 8.24 6.66 -6.10
CA GLY A 638 8.22 5.49 -5.23
C GLY A 638 9.52 4.68 -5.28
N HIS A 639 9.47 3.45 -4.77
CA HIS A 639 10.66 2.62 -4.62
C HIS A 639 11.29 2.13 -5.94
N ASN A 640 10.53 2.12 -7.04
CA ASN A 640 10.97 1.56 -8.33
C ASN A 640 11.29 2.67 -9.34
N ILE A 641 12.16 3.61 -8.98
CA ILE A 641 12.53 4.76 -9.83
C ILE A 641 13.11 4.37 -11.20
N GLN A 642 13.70 3.17 -11.32
CA GLN A 642 14.15 2.59 -12.59
C GLN A 642 12.98 2.23 -13.54
N LYS A 643 11.74 2.29 -13.06
CA LYS A 643 10.50 2.08 -13.84
C LYS A 643 9.73 3.39 -14.01
N THR A 644 9.59 4.16 -12.92
CA THR A 644 8.72 5.34 -12.88
C THR A 644 9.41 6.63 -13.34
N ARG A 645 10.74 6.72 -13.19
CA ARG A 645 11.59 7.88 -13.56
C ARG A 645 12.70 7.46 -14.53
N VAL A 646 12.39 6.49 -15.39
CA VAL A 646 13.38 5.82 -16.25
C VAL A 646 14.07 6.78 -17.21
N GLU A 647 13.35 7.75 -17.77
CA GLU A 647 13.91 8.74 -18.71
C GLU A 647 14.98 9.60 -18.06
N GLN A 648 14.68 10.17 -16.88
CA GLN A 648 15.62 11.02 -16.14
C GLN A 648 16.81 10.20 -15.62
N VAL A 649 16.55 9.00 -15.09
CA VAL A 649 17.59 8.11 -14.58
C VAL A 649 18.54 7.67 -15.69
N THR A 650 18.02 7.24 -16.84
CA THR A 650 18.86 6.79 -17.97
C THR A 650 19.62 7.94 -18.61
N ALA A 651 19.02 9.12 -18.79
CA ALA A 651 19.70 10.28 -19.34
C ALA A 651 20.90 10.70 -18.47
N ALA A 652 20.69 10.81 -17.16
CA ALA A 652 21.75 11.15 -16.23
C ALA A 652 22.83 10.06 -16.12
N MET A 653 22.43 8.78 -16.10
CA MET A 653 23.34 7.65 -16.06
C MET A 653 24.18 7.56 -17.35
N SER A 654 23.56 7.79 -18.50
CA SER A 654 24.21 7.85 -19.81
C SER A 654 25.28 8.94 -19.82
N SER A 655 24.90 10.17 -19.46
CA SER A 655 25.85 11.29 -19.38
C SER A 655 27.00 11.01 -18.41
N TRP A 656 26.71 10.39 -17.27
CA TRP A 656 27.70 10.04 -16.25
C TRP A 656 28.71 8.98 -16.75
N ILE A 657 28.23 7.92 -17.40
CA ILE A 657 29.10 6.88 -17.97
C ILE A 657 30.02 7.49 -19.04
N GLN A 658 29.49 8.31 -19.95
CA GLN A 658 30.29 8.98 -20.98
C GLN A 658 31.35 9.90 -20.38
N SER A 659 31.02 10.64 -19.33
CA SER A 659 31.96 11.50 -18.62
C SER A 659 33.14 10.71 -18.04
N ILE A 660 32.87 9.54 -17.45
CA ILE A 660 33.92 8.67 -16.89
C ILE A 660 34.78 8.05 -17.99
N LEU A 661 34.17 7.58 -19.09
CA LEU A 661 34.89 6.98 -20.21
C LEU A 661 35.75 8.00 -20.98
N SER A 662 35.34 9.27 -20.98
CA SER A 662 36.09 10.37 -21.61
C SER A 662 37.07 11.08 -20.65
N GLU A 663 37.19 10.61 -19.41
CA GLU A 663 38.03 11.22 -18.36
C GLU A 663 37.70 12.70 -18.09
N CYS A 664 36.45 13.10 -18.32
CA CYS A 664 35.97 14.45 -18.09
C CYS A 664 35.38 14.56 -16.66
N ASN A 665 35.96 15.41 -15.80
CA ASN A 665 35.56 15.55 -14.39
C ASN A 665 34.31 16.46 -14.16
N SER A 666 33.53 16.76 -15.19
CA SER A 666 32.50 17.82 -15.13
C SER A 666 31.25 17.50 -14.30
N LEU A 667 31.01 16.23 -13.93
CA LEU A 667 29.80 15.77 -13.23
C LEU A 667 30.01 15.37 -11.75
N GLU A 668 31.18 15.65 -11.16
CA GLU A 668 31.53 15.27 -9.78
C GLU A 668 31.21 16.33 -8.71
N THR A 669 30.14 17.12 -8.88
CA THR A 669 29.84 18.20 -7.92
C THR A 669 29.35 17.68 -6.56
N GLY A 670 28.91 16.42 -6.47
CA GLY A 670 28.38 15.80 -5.26
C GLY A 670 27.10 16.44 -4.71
N MET A 671 26.57 17.46 -5.41
CA MET A 671 25.35 18.16 -5.04
C MET A 671 24.12 17.37 -5.48
N THR A 672 23.13 17.29 -4.60
CA THR A 672 21.82 16.71 -4.90
C THR A 672 21.06 17.61 -5.87
N GLN A 673 20.67 17.03 -7.01
CA GLN A 673 19.74 17.63 -7.95
C GLN A 673 18.32 17.21 -7.55
N HIS A 674 17.49 18.21 -7.23
CA HIS A 674 16.08 18.01 -6.92
C HIS A 674 15.26 18.07 -8.22
N LEU A 675 14.57 16.98 -8.52
CA LEU A 675 13.81 16.77 -9.75
C LEU A 675 12.32 16.54 -9.42
N PRO A 676 11.39 17.03 -10.27
CA PRO A 676 9.95 16.86 -10.06
C PRO A 676 9.46 15.41 -10.24
#